data_AF-A0A8T3Z0D5-F1
#
_entry.id   AF-A0A8T3Z0D5-F1
#
_cell.length_a   1.000
_cell.length_b   1.000
_cell.length_c   1.000
_cell.angle_alpha   90.00
_cell.angle_beta   90.00
_cell.angle_gamma   90.00
#
_symmetry.space_group_name_H-M   'P 1'
#
loop_
_entity.id
_entity.type
_entity.pdbx_description
1 polymer ?
#
loop_
_entity_poly.entity_id
_entity_poly.type
_entity_poly.pdbx_seq_one_letter_code
_entity_poly.pdbx_strand_id
1 'polypeptide(L)'
;MSGWYKWHVTAGQRMKKVEITTDIFGLDDMNVTENYMKGNLVDSEIGKKKTDSQGSPVCGARMDPSRAYAGIPELLQKVIDEDDNSAWTAIVDKINYIYDHIDYSLVSLDQETDFIAEVKSQIESGKKLVFKPNLVGPQVIDQYTHGEGLGAPICTDWSVIAALMRWFHDKLDIDYHQMALGEASTSSILMATLASKLFGTTITSEAIFEGRSGNFYGGWGFYFVRRYLKEHHPPSHTDNPMNGYEDSVAGRYFSPGEAGNRLMIYDLNKLEDQSRGRTVPVPGGENYPEITLHKLIIGGDPANSNDIMTYPGCVLVNVPKMKIHAQDLLTNAIKNLGIGLYPTQCPSDHGKSYKYAMPSSSTPTYKGKLPHMPWVVEIDEDTDQPKKDENGEYVLTKTAGMPGTQADVIRATQEQGVYMVHISDSVNMINLNHNPEGIAVRIPEGYIWSSLDCVALDLLCAQYCFKTIPMLEGMKLKKENSWNTEFVHHVPVAKIEGNDIITTEGLDSPLFRYNLYQHAEKRGIGRQQYYITGWDNVTGAPLASLAGHLGRIENGKFIELMTDTMYYNPSCMLWDMQETLLSYAEAHDGLTGSSIVKEFMDGFDENGDGVIDYDETGQKGFDTHLFLIMSDALDIQVTEDYGMLKGNFYNMVNISKHSDKKWNPEGHDFAHEFSLMSVANHAYEMSKNDTVNPDPFVPGMTWGKGMWPSWELARWAASA
;
A
#
# COMPACT_ATOMS: atom_id res chain seq x y z
N MET A 1 41.24 -42.53 19.64
CA MET A 1 41.62 -41.77 20.84
C MET A 1 40.36 -41.05 21.31
N SER A 2 39.49 -41.70 22.09
CA SER A 2 39.46 -41.71 23.57
C SER A 2 39.24 -40.29 24.14
N GLY A 3 38.15 -39.98 24.85
CA GLY A 3 37.20 -40.91 25.44
C GLY A 3 36.01 -40.28 26.15
N TRP A 4 35.38 -41.16 26.92
CA TRP A 4 34.07 -41.11 27.55
C TRP A 4 34.12 -40.35 28.87
N TYR A 5 32.98 -39.79 29.31
CA TYR A 5 32.56 -39.85 30.71
C TYR A 5 31.03 -39.96 30.84
N LYS A 6 30.60 -41.02 31.53
CA LYS A 6 29.27 -41.25 32.10
C LYS A 6 29.17 -40.53 33.43
N TRP A 7 27.96 -40.05 33.80
CA TRP A 7 27.55 -39.96 35.20
C TRP A 7 26.13 -40.49 35.42
N HIS A 8 25.96 -41.05 36.61
CA HIS A 8 24.90 -41.93 37.07
C HIS A 8 23.56 -41.23 37.36
N VAL A 9 22.47 -41.98 37.15
CA VAL A 9 21.12 -41.72 37.67
C VAL A 9 21.05 -42.13 39.14
N THR A 10 20.49 -41.26 39.98
CA THR A 10 19.92 -41.64 41.28
C THR A 10 18.49 -41.13 41.35
N ALA A 11 17.57 -42.05 41.63
CA ALA A 11 16.15 -41.80 41.73
C ALA A 11 15.78 -41.20 43.09
N GLY A 12 14.80 -40.29 43.07
CA GLY A 12 13.90 -40.03 44.20
C GLY A 12 13.97 -38.63 44.77
N GLN A 13 13.08 -37.75 44.32
CA GLN A 13 12.37 -36.81 45.21
C GLN A 13 11.14 -36.20 44.52
N ARG A 14 10.14 -35.90 45.35
CA ARG A 14 8.71 -35.65 45.08
C ARG A 14 8.42 -34.55 44.05
N MET A 15 7.41 -34.80 43.20
CA MET A 15 6.73 -33.78 42.40
C MET A 15 6.09 -32.73 43.33
N LYS A 16 6.54 -31.48 43.22
CA LYS A 16 5.76 -30.30 43.58
C LYS A 16 5.05 -29.83 42.31
N LYS A 17 3.74 -29.56 42.44
CA LYS A 17 2.95 -28.76 41.50
C LYS A 17 3.76 -27.53 41.10
N VAL A 18 4.06 -27.41 39.80
CA VAL A 18 4.44 -26.14 39.19
C VAL A 18 3.13 -25.53 38.71
N GLU A 19 2.66 -24.51 39.44
CA GLU A 19 1.71 -23.56 38.87
C GLU A 19 2.46 -22.77 37.81
N ILE A 20 1.99 -22.84 36.57
CA ILE A 20 2.48 -22.01 35.48
C ILE A 20 1.78 -20.68 35.66
N THR A 21 2.48 -19.70 36.24
CA THR A 21 2.13 -18.30 36.09
C THR A 21 2.63 -17.86 34.71
N THR A 22 1.72 -17.29 33.92
CA THR A 22 2.01 -16.55 32.69
C THR A 22 2.85 -15.33 33.03
N ASP A 23 4.17 -15.45 32.92
CA ASP A 23 5.09 -14.32 32.99
C ASP A 23 4.99 -13.50 31.70
N ILE A 24 4.75 -12.21 31.86
CA ILE A 24 4.58 -11.22 30.78
C ILE A 24 5.98 -10.81 30.30
N PHE A 25 6.44 -11.36 29.18
CA PHE A 25 7.77 -11.06 28.62
C PHE A 25 7.94 -9.67 27.99
N GLY A 26 6.94 -8.77 28.07
CA GLY A 26 7.04 -7.40 27.54
C GLY A 26 7.15 -6.28 28.58
N LEU A 27 6.90 -6.56 29.87
CA LEU A 27 6.86 -5.52 30.91
C LEU A 27 8.22 -5.23 31.55
N ASP A 28 9.12 -6.21 31.59
CA ASP A 28 10.41 -6.05 32.28
C ASP A 28 11.42 -5.27 31.41
N ASP A 29 11.42 -5.43 30.08
CA ASP A 29 12.34 -4.69 29.21
C ASP A 29 11.99 -3.20 29.08
N MET A 30 10.71 -2.82 29.19
CA MET A 30 10.31 -1.40 29.28
C MET A 30 10.75 -0.73 30.60
N ASN A 31 11.07 -1.50 31.64
CA ASN A 31 11.49 -0.98 32.94
C ASN A 31 13.02 -0.86 33.10
N VAL A 32 13.83 -1.30 32.11
CA VAL A 32 15.29 -1.43 32.27
C VAL A 32 16.10 -0.29 31.62
N THR A 33 15.48 0.62 30.87
CA THR A 33 16.13 1.86 30.41
C THR A 33 15.41 3.08 30.99
N GLU A 34 16.16 3.99 31.62
CA GLU A 34 15.75 5.25 32.26
C GLU A 34 14.33 5.76 31.94
N ASN A 35 13.52 6.03 32.98
CA ASN A 35 12.17 6.64 33.05
C ASN A 35 11.83 7.71 31.97
N TYR A 36 11.81 7.35 30.69
CA TYR A 36 11.34 8.22 29.64
C TYR A 36 9.81 8.15 29.59
N MET A 37 9.19 9.33 29.65
CA MET A 37 7.77 9.51 29.36
C MET A 37 7.67 10.52 28.23
N LYS A 38 6.71 10.34 27.33
CA LYS A 38 6.40 11.33 26.28
C LYS A 38 6.23 12.74 26.89
N GLY A 39 6.68 13.76 26.18
CA GLY A 39 6.69 15.13 26.67
C GLY A 39 7.85 15.47 27.62
N ASN A 40 8.71 14.49 27.96
CA ASN A 40 9.94 14.75 28.70
C ASN A 40 10.87 15.70 27.93
N LEU A 41 11.64 16.46 28.71
CA LEU A 41 12.68 17.34 28.22
C LEU A 41 13.95 16.51 27.91
N VAL A 42 14.38 16.52 26.66
CA VAL A 42 15.51 15.74 26.15
C VAL A 42 16.54 16.65 25.51
N ASP A 43 17.80 16.24 25.54
CA ASP A 43 18.85 16.91 24.76
C ASP A 43 18.77 16.43 23.29
N SER A 44 18.89 17.35 22.33
CA SER A 44 18.82 17.05 20.89
C SER A 44 19.71 18.00 20.10
N GLU A 45 19.87 17.77 18.80
CA GLU A 45 20.62 18.66 17.90
C GLU A 45 20.02 20.07 17.80
N ILE A 46 18.71 20.20 18.00
CA ILE A 46 18.00 21.49 18.04
C ILE A 46 17.93 22.09 19.45
N GLY A 47 18.78 21.60 20.34
CA GLY A 47 18.86 22.00 21.74
C GLY A 47 17.93 21.21 22.66
N LYS A 48 17.83 21.66 23.91
CA LYS A 48 17.05 20.98 24.93
C LYS A 48 15.55 21.29 24.75
N LYS A 49 14.77 20.28 24.35
CA LYS A 49 13.36 20.44 23.93
C LYS A 49 12.49 19.34 24.52
N LYS A 50 11.19 19.59 24.64
CA LYS A 50 10.23 18.55 24.99
C LYS A 50 9.89 17.73 23.75
N THR A 51 9.84 16.42 23.91
CA THR A 51 9.27 15.52 22.88
C THR A 51 7.79 15.82 22.65
N ASP A 52 7.27 15.44 21.49
CA ASP A 52 5.86 15.66 21.17
C ASP A 52 4.98 14.79 22.07
N SER A 53 3.77 15.27 22.34
CA SER A 53 2.84 14.65 23.30
C SER A 53 1.38 15.06 23.08
N GLN A 54 1.08 15.70 21.95
CA GLN A 54 -0.22 16.24 21.59
C GLN A 54 -0.59 15.77 20.18
N GLY A 55 -1.88 15.64 19.91
CA GLY A 55 -2.38 15.08 18.64
C GLY A 55 -2.72 13.59 18.76
N SER A 56 -2.78 12.92 17.62
CA SER A 56 -3.09 11.50 17.53
C SER A 56 -1.85 10.64 17.84
N PRO A 57 -1.95 9.59 18.68
CA PRO A 57 -0.83 8.68 18.91
C PRO A 57 -0.54 7.84 17.66
N VAL A 58 0.73 7.73 17.30
CA VAL A 58 1.21 6.74 16.33
C VAL A 58 2.22 5.84 17.04
N CYS A 59 1.86 4.59 17.24
CA CYS A 59 2.56 3.67 18.12
C CYS A 59 3.39 2.68 17.31
N GLY A 60 4.68 2.57 17.60
CA GLY A 60 5.64 1.82 16.78
C GLY A 60 6.32 0.67 17.47
N ALA A 61 6.69 -0.33 16.67
CA ALA A 61 7.74 -1.28 17.02
C ALA A 61 8.76 -1.33 15.89
N ARG A 62 10.06 -1.24 16.21
CA ARG A 62 11.14 -1.53 15.26
C ARG A 62 11.77 -2.88 15.60
N MET A 63 11.87 -3.75 14.60
CA MET A 63 12.40 -5.11 14.72
C MET A 63 13.49 -5.37 13.66
N ASP A 64 14.24 -6.45 13.80
CA ASP A 64 15.19 -6.91 12.78
C ASP A 64 14.44 -7.55 11.60
N PRO A 65 14.44 -6.93 10.41
CA PRO A 65 13.70 -7.43 9.25
C PRO A 65 14.14 -8.83 8.79
N SER A 66 15.42 -9.19 9.01
CA SER A 66 15.97 -10.49 8.62
C SER A 66 15.37 -11.65 9.42
N ARG A 67 14.91 -11.35 10.64
CA ARG A 67 14.26 -12.29 11.57
C ARG A 67 12.74 -12.31 11.44
N ALA A 68 12.16 -11.29 10.81
CA ALA A 68 10.76 -11.27 10.40
C ALA A 68 10.56 -12.15 9.14
N TYR A 69 9.83 -11.67 8.13
CA TYR A 69 9.41 -12.47 6.98
C TYR A 69 10.41 -12.58 5.82
N ALA A 70 11.63 -12.06 5.97
CA ALA A 70 12.68 -12.29 4.97
C ALA A 70 12.95 -13.80 4.78
N GLY A 71 12.98 -14.28 3.53
CA GLY A 71 13.25 -15.68 3.18
C GLY A 71 12.07 -16.65 3.37
N ILE A 72 10.87 -16.15 3.72
CA ILE A 72 9.67 -17.01 3.79
C ILE A 72 9.33 -17.65 2.43
N PRO A 73 9.42 -16.99 1.27
CA PRO A 73 9.07 -17.62 0.00
C PRO A 73 9.83 -18.91 -0.30
N GLU A 74 11.15 -18.93 -0.08
CA GLU A 74 11.98 -20.12 -0.30
C GLU A 74 11.71 -21.22 0.72
N LEU A 75 11.39 -20.85 1.96
CA LEU A 75 10.97 -21.83 2.98
C LEU A 75 9.60 -22.42 2.62
N LEU A 76 8.66 -21.59 2.17
CA LEU A 76 7.30 -22.00 1.84
C LEU A 76 7.30 -22.93 0.62
N GLN A 77 8.13 -22.66 -0.37
CA GLN A 77 8.34 -23.55 -1.52
C GLN A 77 8.70 -24.97 -1.06
N LYS A 78 9.66 -25.13 -0.14
CA LYS A 78 10.02 -26.45 0.42
C LYS A 78 8.87 -27.10 1.20
N VAL A 79 8.08 -26.30 1.93
CA VAL A 79 6.90 -26.81 2.63
C VAL A 79 5.87 -27.37 1.64
N ILE A 80 5.68 -26.71 0.49
CA ILE A 80 4.70 -27.13 -0.52
C ILE A 80 5.23 -28.35 -1.31
N ASP A 81 6.48 -28.30 -1.77
CA ASP A 81 7.04 -29.30 -2.70
C ASP A 81 7.54 -30.56 -1.99
N GLU A 82 8.07 -30.44 -0.78
CA GLU A 82 8.81 -31.49 -0.08
C GLU A 82 8.15 -31.92 1.24
N ASP A 83 7.08 -31.25 1.67
CA ASP A 83 6.50 -31.40 3.01
C ASP A 83 7.54 -31.20 4.14
N ASP A 84 8.45 -30.23 3.94
CA ASP A 84 9.57 -29.96 4.85
C ASP A 84 9.10 -29.33 6.18
N ASN A 85 9.04 -30.16 7.22
CA ASN A 85 8.70 -29.74 8.59
C ASN A 85 9.71 -28.78 9.22
N SER A 86 10.98 -28.84 8.82
CA SER A 86 12.02 -27.92 9.32
C SER A 86 11.83 -26.53 8.72
N ALA A 87 11.52 -26.46 7.43
CA ALA A 87 11.18 -25.20 6.76
C ALA A 87 9.92 -24.58 7.36
N TRP A 88 8.88 -25.39 7.65
CA TRP A 88 7.68 -24.90 8.32
C TRP A 88 7.97 -24.38 9.73
N THR A 89 8.82 -25.05 10.50
CA THR A 89 9.24 -24.59 11.83
C THR A 89 9.98 -23.26 11.75
N ALA A 90 10.86 -23.07 10.77
CA ALA A 90 11.55 -21.80 10.54
C ALA A 90 10.57 -20.66 10.19
N ILE A 91 9.51 -20.95 9.43
CA ILE A 91 8.43 -19.99 9.15
C ILE A 91 7.69 -19.65 10.45
N VAL A 92 7.34 -20.65 11.26
CA VAL A 92 6.69 -20.46 12.56
C VAL A 92 7.52 -19.56 13.48
N ASP A 93 8.83 -19.79 13.58
CA ASP A 93 9.74 -18.96 14.39
C ASP A 93 9.75 -17.50 13.94
N LYS A 94 9.67 -17.26 12.62
CA LYS A 94 9.56 -15.91 12.04
C LYS A 94 8.23 -15.24 12.38
N ILE A 95 7.12 -15.97 12.33
CA ILE A 95 5.80 -15.44 12.72
C ILE A 95 5.77 -15.14 14.23
N ASN A 96 6.33 -16.03 15.06
CA ASN A 96 6.47 -15.81 16.50
C ASN A 96 7.27 -14.54 16.80
N TYR A 97 8.38 -14.34 16.09
CA TYR A 97 9.17 -13.11 16.19
C TYR A 97 8.32 -11.87 15.88
N ILE A 98 7.53 -11.87 14.80
CA ILE A 98 6.64 -10.75 14.47
C ILE A 98 5.58 -10.56 15.57
N TYR A 99 4.95 -11.63 16.04
CA TYR A 99 3.95 -11.61 17.10
C TYR A 99 4.47 -10.94 18.37
N ASP A 100 5.68 -11.31 18.82
CA ASP A 100 6.29 -10.74 20.02
C ASP A 100 6.55 -9.24 19.88
N HIS A 101 6.84 -8.75 18.67
CA HIS A 101 7.19 -7.34 18.44
C HIS A 101 5.98 -6.45 18.18
N ILE A 102 4.91 -6.99 17.57
CA ILE A 102 3.64 -6.27 17.40
C ILE A 102 3.05 -5.84 18.75
N ASP A 103 3.30 -6.63 19.81
CA ASP A 103 2.86 -6.33 21.17
C ASP A 103 3.30 -4.93 21.64
N TYR A 104 4.54 -4.52 21.35
CA TYR A 104 5.03 -3.19 21.73
C TYR A 104 4.21 -2.05 21.09
N SER A 105 3.84 -2.22 19.82
CA SER A 105 3.03 -1.23 19.10
C SER A 105 1.60 -1.19 19.66
N LEU A 106 0.95 -2.34 19.79
CA LEU A 106 -0.46 -2.41 20.18
C LEU A 106 -0.69 -2.14 21.67
N VAL A 107 0.18 -2.60 22.57
CA VAL A 107 0.09 -2.23 24.00
C VAL A 107 0.29 -0.73 24.18
N SER A 108 1.22 -0.12 23.44
CA SER A 108 1.40 1.33 23.48
C SER A 108 0.17 2.06 22.95
N LEU A 109 -0.46 1.56 21.87
CA LEU A 109 -1.70 2.16 21.37
C LEU A 109 -2.83 2.06 22.40
N ASP A 110 -2.95 0.93 23.10
CA ASP A 110 -3.97 0.75 24.13
C ASP A 110 -3.76 1.71 25.31
N GLN A 111 -2.53 1.84 25.80
CA GLN A 111 -2.20 2.81 26.86
C GLN A 111 -2.56 4.25 26.49
N GLU A 112 -2.58 4.58 25.21
CA GLU A 112 -2.87 5.92 24.70
C GLU A 112 -4.34 6.19 24.37
N THR A 113 -5.12 5.13 24.13
CA THR A 113 -6.45 5.26 23.52
C THR A 113 -7.54 4.38 24.13
N ASP A 114 -7.17 3.43 24.98
CA ASP A 114 -8.03 2.35 25.51
C ASP A 114 -8.74 1.54 24.40
N PHE A 115 -8.13 1.42 23.21
CA PHE A 115 -8.79 0.79 22.06
C PHE A 115 -9.18 -0.67 22.32
N ILE A 116 -8.44 -1.41 23.16
CA ILE A 116 -8.76 -2.81 23.47
C ILE A 116 -10.16 -2.91 24.08
N ALA A 117 -10.48 -2.02 25.01
CA ALA A 117 -11.79 -2.01 25.66
C ALA A 117 -12.92 -1.76 24.65
N GLU A 118 -12.70 -0.84 23.71
CA GLU A 118 -13.67 -0.54 22.65
C GLU A 118 -13.82 -1.72 21.67
N VAL A 119 -12.73 -2.34 21.23
CA VAL A 119 -12.78 -3.53 20.37
C VAL A 119 -13.59 -4.63 21.04
N LYS A 120 -13.29 -4.97 22.30
CA LYS A 120 -14.01 -6.02 23.02
C LYS A 120 -15.50 -5.71 23.13
N SER A 121 -15.86 -4.48 23.50
CA SER A 121 -17.26 -4.02 23.57
C SER A 121 -18.00 -4.20 22.23
N GLN A 122 -17.36 -3.85 21.10
CA GLN A 122 -17.94 -4.00 19.77
C GLN A 122 -18.11 -5.48 19.38
N ILE A 123 -17.15 -6.34 19.68
CA ILE A 123 -17.25 -7.78 19.41
C ILE A 123 -18.33 -8.44 20.29
N GLU A 124 -18.43 -8.07 21.57
CA GLU A 124 -19.48 -8.51 22.49
C GLU A 124 -20.89 -8.09 22.02
N SER A 125 -20.99 -6.97 21.31
CA SER A 125 -22.24 -6.52 20.66
C SER A 125 -22.62 -7.33 19.42
N GLY A 126 -21.76 -8.25 18.97
CA GLY A 126 -21.98 -9.15 17.83
C GLY A 126 -21.28 -8.75 16.54
N LYS A 127 -20.53 -7.64 16.51
CA LYS A 127 -19.72 -7.26 15.33
C LYS A 127 -18.58 -8.25 15.09
N LYS A 128 -18.11 -8.32 13.85
CA LYS A 128 -16.90 -9.08 13.50
C LYS A 128 -15.63 -8.23 13.61
N LEU A 129 -14.52 -8.86 13.94
CA LEU A 129 -13.19 -8.26 13.77
C LEU A 129 -12.70 -8.56 12.35
N VAL A 130 -12.77 -7.57 11.45
CA VAL A 130 -12.45 -7.77 10.03
C VAL A 130 -11.04 -7.25 9.77
N PHE A 131 -10.16 -8.13 9.31
CA PHE A 131 -8.83 -7.78 8.83
C PHE A 131 -8.88 -7.49 7.33
N LYS A 132 -8.44 -6.29 6.96
CA LYS A 132 -8.30 -5.86 5.57
C LYS A 132 -6.82 -5.66 5.23
N PRO A 133 -6.12 -6.68 4.72
CA PRO A 133 -4.77 -6.51 4.17
C PRO A 133 -4.80 -5.65 2.90
N ASN A 134 -3.63 -5.30 2.37
CA ASN A 134 -3.48 -4.74 1.02
C ASN A 134 -3.05 -5.83 0.05
N LEU A 135 -3.95 -6.31 -0.82
CA LEU A 135 -3.67 -7.38 -1.80
C LEU A 135 -3.82 -6.89 -3.25
N VAL A 136 -3.15 -5.80 -3.62
CA VAL A 136 -3.25 -5.19 -4.96
C VAL A 136 -3.06 -6.20 -6.10
N GLY A 137 -2.13 -7.14 -5.93
CA GLY A 137 -1.81 -8.23 -6.84
C GLY A 137 -1.56 -9.49 -6.03
N PRO A 138 -2.56 -10.34 -5.76
CA PRO A 138 -2.45 -11.42 -4.78
C PRO A 138 -1.58 -12.59 -5.25
N GLN A 139 -0.75 -12.46 -6.29
CA GLN A 139 0.20 -13.46 -6.76
C GLN A 139 1.46 -13.47 -5.87
N VAL A 140 1.33 -13.86 -4.60
CA VAL A 140 2.47 -13.94 -3.65
C VAL A 140 3.17 -15.28 -3.73
N ILE A 141 2.40 -16.35 -3.89
CA ILE A 141 2.85 -17.70 -4.18
C ILE A 141 2.71 -17.90 -5.68
N ASP A 142 3.82 -18.12 -6.37
CA ASP A 142 3.78 -18.45 -7.79
C ASP A 142 3.19 -19.85 -8.01
N GLN A 143 2.19 -19.95 -8.88
CA GLN A 143 1.42 -21.19 -9.05
C GLN A 143 2.16 -22.31 -9.81
N TYR A 144 3.32 -22.01 -10.42
CA TYR A 144 4.10 -22.98 -11.16
C TYR A 144 5.32 -23.47 -10.38
N THR A 145 5.99 -22.53 -9.72
CA THR A 145 7.24 -22.78 -8.98
C THR A 145 7.01 -22.95 -7.49
N HIS A 146 5.85 -22.53 -6.96
CA HIS A 146 5.53 -22.41 -5.53
C HIS A 146 6.50 -21.49 -4.75
N GLY A 147 7.38 -20.79 -5.46
CA GLY A 147 8.28 -19.80 -4.91
C GLY A 147 7.65 -18.41 -4.88
N GLU A 148 8.52 -17.41 -4.82
CA GLU A 148 8.12 -16.01 -4.76
C GLU A 148 7.41 -15.53 -6.04
N GLY A 149 6.16 -15.09 -5.91
CA GLY A 149 5.41 -14.45 -6.97
C GLY A 149 5.60 -12.93 -7.01
N LEU A 150 5.25 -12.31 -8.14
CA LEU A 150 5.40 -10.85 -8.38
C LEU A 150 4.62 -9.98 -7.39
N GLY A 151 3.59 -10.53 -6.74
CA GLY A 151 2.80 -9.88 -5.71
C GLY A 151 3.43 -9.88 -4.31
N ALA A 152 4.43 -10.75 -4.06
CA ALA A 152 5.04 -10.92 -2.75
C ALA A 152 5.66 -9.64 -2.15
N PRO A 153 6.34 -8.75 -2.91
CA PRO A 153 6.86 -7.53 -2.32
C PRO A 153 5.77 -6.52 -1.96
N ILE A 154 4.69 -6.46 -2.75
CA ILE A 154 3.73 -5.34 -2.74
C ILE A 154 2.46 -5.62 -1.93
N CYS A 155 2.20 -6.87 -1.57
CA CYS A 155 1.07 -7.23 -0.71
C CYS A 155 1.48 -7.18 0.77
N THR A 156 0.49 -6.98 1.66
CA THR A 156 0.69 -7.21 3.09
C THR A 156 1.12 -8.66 3.29
N ASP A 157 2.22 -8.89 4.01
CA ASP A 157 2.70 -10.26 4.20
C ASP A 157 1.70 -11.08 5.03
N TRP A 158 1.38 -12.29 4.59
CA TRP A 158 0.43 -13.15 5.27
C TRP A 158 0.94 -13.55 6.68
N SER A 159 2.26 -13.57 6.89
CA SER A 159 2.87 -13.84 8.19
C SER A 159 2.54 -12.74 9.22
N VAL A 160 2.39 -11.49 8.77
CA VAL A 160 1.96 -10.35 9.61
C VAL A 160 0.50 -10.53 10.03
N ILE A 161 -0.36 -10.97 9.11
CA ILE A 161 -1.77 -11.25 9.41
C ILE A 161 -1.90 -12.43 10.38
N ALA A 162 -1.06 -13.47 10.24
CA ALA A 162 -1.01 -14.57 11.20
C ALA A 162 -0.62 -14.11 12.60
N ALA A 163 0.42 -13.28 12.72
CA ALA A 163 0.82 -12.69 14.00
C ALA A 163 -0.27 -11.81 14.60
N LEU A 164 -0.94 -10.98 13.80
CA LEU A 164 -2.01 -10.09 14.26
C LEU A 164 -3.25 -10.85 14.74
N MET A 165 -3.76 -11.79 13.94
CA MET A 165 -4.92 -12.59 14.33
C MET A 165 -4.65 -13.36 15.64
N ARG A 166 -3.44 -13.92 15.78
CA ARG A 166 -3.02 -14.56 17.04
C ARG A 166 -2.98 -13.56 18.19
N TRP A 167 -2.46 -12.35 17.99
CA TRP A 167 -2.40 -11.33 19.03
C TRP A 167 -3.79 -10.94 19.54
N PHE A 168 -4.74 -10.69 18.65
CA PHE A 168 -6.13 -10.40 19.05
C PHE A 168 -6.79 -11.59 19.77
N HIS A 169 -6.50 -12.82 19.34
CA HIS A 169 -6.98 -14.01 20.03
C HIS A 169 -6.38 -14.11 21.45
N ASP A 170 -5.05 -14.15 21.55
CA ASP A 170 -4.33 -14.43 22.79
C ASP A 170 -4.48 -13.30 23.83
N LYS A 171 -4.56 -12.04 23.39
CA LYS A 171 -4.58 -10.88 24.28
C LYS A 171 -5.97 -10.36 24.60
N LEU A 172 -6.93 -10.50 23.68
CA LEU A 172 -8.28 -9.97 23.86
C LEU A 172 -9.33 -11.05 24.15
N ASP A 173 -8.98 -12.34 24.01
CA ASP A 173 -9.89 -13.48 24.15
C ASP A 173 -11.01 -13.43 23.09
N ILE A 174 -10.61 -13.14 21.84
CA ILE A 174 -11.50 -13.09 20.68
C ILE A 174 -11.33 -14.38 19.88
N ASP A 175 -12.39 -15.15 19.71
CA ASP A 175 -12.37 -16.37 18.91
C ASP A 175 -12.16 -16.03 17.41
N TYR A 176 -11.46 -16.88 16.66
CA TYR A 176 -11.26 -16.70 15.22
C TYR A 176 -12.55 -16.72 14.42
N HIS A 177 -13.60 -17.44 14.86
CA HIS A 177 -14.90 -17.36 14.18
C HIS A 177 -15.59 -15.99 14.36
N GLN A 178 -15.15 -15.16 15.33
CA GLN A 178 -15.55 -13.76 15.45
C GLN A 178 -14.70 -12.85 14.56
N MET A 179 -13.63 -13.37 13.96
CA MET A 179 -12.79 -12.68 12.99
C MET A 179 -13.20 -13.01 11.55
N ALA A 180 -12.76 -12.18 10.61
CA ALA A 180 -12.88 -12.42 9.18
C ALA A 180 -11.75 -11.72 8.41
N LEU A 181 -11.48 -12.19 7.19
CA LEU A 181 -10.66 -11.46 6.22
C LEU A 181 -11.59 -10.82 5.19
N GLY A 182 -11.40 -9.54 4.86
CA GLY A 182 -12.14 -8.87 3.81
C GLY A 182 -11.21 -8.11 2.89
N GLU A 183 -11.23 -8.40 1.59
CA GLU A 183 -10.40 -7.68 0.63
C GLU A 183 -11.08 -7.40 -0.71
N ALA A 184 -10.78 -6.24 -1.31
CA ALA A 184 -11.32 -5.77 -2.60
C ALA A 184 -10.21 -5.55 -3.65
N SER A 185 -9.43 -6.61 -3.90
CA SER A 185 -8.33 -6.59 -4.86
C SER A 185 -8.84 -6.37 -6.28
N THR A 186 -8.21 -5.47 -7.02
CA THR A 186 -8.48 -5.17 -8.43
C THR A 186 -8.19 -6.36 -9.35
N SER A 187 -7.31 -7.28 -8.93
CA SER A 187 -6.78 -8.37 -9.77
C SER A 187 -7.26 -9.77 -9.36
N SER A 188 -8.07 -9.90 -8.30
CA SER A 188 -8.52 -11.21 -7.81
C SER A 188 -9.30 -12.00 -8.85
N ILE A 189 -10.24 -11.35 -9.55
CA ILE A 189 -11.08 -12.00 -10.57
C ILE A 189 -10.27 -12.43 -11.80
N LEU A 190 -9.30 -11.60 -12.19
CA LEU A 190 -8.37 -11.86 -13.28
C LEU A 190 -7.55 -13.12 -12.97
N MET A 191 -6.92 -13.14 -11.79
CA MET A 191 -6.11 -14.27 -11.32
C MET A 191 -6.94 -15.55 -11.18
N ALA A 192 -8.13 -15.46 -10.60
CA ALA A 192 -9.04 -16.59 -10.46
C ALA A 192 -9.44 -17.18 -11.83
N THR A 193 -9.70 -16.33 -12.83
CA THR A 193 -10.06 -16.77 -14.18
C THR A 193 -8.89 -17.42 -14.90
N LEU A 194 -7.70 -16.82 -14.83
CA LEU A 194 -6.47 -17.38 -15.41
C LEU A 194 -6.10 -18.73 -14.77
N ALA A 195 -6.11 -18.80 -13.43
CA ALA A 195 -5.86 -20.05 -12.71
C ALA A 195 -6.90 -21.12 -13.08
N SER A 196 -8.18 -20.75 -13.17
CA SER A 196 -9.23 -21.71 -13.56
C SER A 196 -8.99 -22.32 -14.95
N LYS A 197 -8.59 -21.49 -15.92
CA LYS A 197 -8.26 -21.95 -17.27
C LYS A 197 -7.03 -22.86 -17.27
N LEU A 198 -6.00 -22.49 -16.52
CA LEU A 198 -4.74 -23.23 -16.46
C LEU A 198 -4.91 -24.62 -15.83
N PHE A 199 -5.61 -24.71 -14.70
CA PHE A 199 -5.75 -25.96 -13.95
C PHE A 199 -6.96 -26.80 -14.38
N GLY A 200 -7.82 -26.28 -15.27
CA GLY A 200 -8.99 -26.98 -15.77
C GLY A 200 -10.08 -27.22 -14.71
N THR A 201 -10.01 -26.52 -13.58
CA THR A 201 -10.95 -26.59 -12.46
C THR A 201 -11.29 -25.19 -11.99
N THR A 202 -12.48 -24.98 -11.44
CA THR A 202 -12.87 -23.66 -10.91
C THR A 202 -12.00 -23.26 -9.72
N ILE A 203 -11.29 -22.14 -9.87
CA ILE A 203 -10.58 -21.42 -8.81
C ILE A 203 -11.32 -20.11 -8.58
N THR A 204 -11.76 -19.86 -7.35
CA THR A 204 -12.48 -18.63 -6.97
C THR A 204 -11.52 -17.52 -6.52
N SER A 205 -11.97 -16.26 -6.48
CA SER A 205 -11.19 -15.16 -5.88
C SER A 205 -10.78 -15.48 -4.44
N GLU A 206 -11.69 -16.08 -3.66
CA GLU A 206 -11.44 -16.48 -2.28
C GLU A 206 -10.39 -17.61 -2.21
N ALA A 207 -10.37 -18.53 -3.18
CA ALA A 207 -9.30 -19.53 -3.29
C ALA A 207 -7.94 -18.89 -3.62
N ILE A 208 -7.90 -17.81 -4.41
CA ILE A 208 -6.69 -17.01 -4.63
C ILE A 208 -6.21 -16.35 -3.31
N PHE A 209 -7.12 -15.85 -2.47
CA PHE A 209 -6.74 -15.31 -1.16
C PHE A 209 -6.28 -16.40 -0.19
N GLU A 210 -6.95 -17.56 -0.17
CA GLU A 210 -6.50 -18.75 0.58
C GLU A 210 -5.10 -19.19 0.14
N GLY A 211 -4.75 -19.05 -1.14
CA GLY A 211 -3.44 -19.49 -1.65
C GLY A 211 -3.34 -21.00 -1.84
N ARG A 212 -4.42 -21.74 -1.54
CA ARG A 212 -4.53 -23.19 -1.69
C ARG A 212 -5.98 -23.60 -1.99
N SER A 213 -6.18 -24.51 -2.95
CA SER A 213 -7.46 -25.20 -3.19
C SER A 213 -7.24 -26.60 -3.77
N GLY A 214 -7.50 -27.65 -2.98
CA GLY A 214 -7.12 -29.01 -3.35
C GLY A 214 -5.60 -29.14 -3.58
N ASN A 215 -5.21 -29.42 -4.83
CA ASN A 215 -3.81 -29.50 -5.26
C ASN A 215 -3.26 -28.19 -5.83
N PHE A 216 -4.12 -27.17 -6.02
CA PHE A 216 -3.68 -25.85 -6.44
C PHE A 216 -3.00 -25.15 -5.26
N TYR A 217 -1.78 -24.64 -5.49
CA TYR A 217 -1.09 -23.68 -4.65
C TYR A 217 -0.75 -22.47 -5.51
N GLY A 218 -1.13 -21.29 -5.05
CA GLY A 218 -0.98 -20.06 -5.83
C GLY A 218 -1.92 -18.99 -5.31
N GLY A 219 -1.50 -17.73 -5.37
CA GLY A 219 -2.23 -16.63 -4.74
C GLY A 219 -1.54 -16.14 -3.48
N TRP A 220 -2.29 -15.69 -2.46
CA TRP A 220 -1.70 -14.94 -1.34
C TRP A 220 -1.10 -15.83 -0.25
N GLY A 221 -1.92 -16.62 0.45
CA GLY A 221 -1.43 -17.56 1.47
C GLY A 221 -2.23 -17.63 2.78
N PHE A 222 -3.51 -17.24 2.80
CA PHE A 222 -4.31 -17.30 4.04
C PHE A 222 -4.48 -18.73 4.59
N TYR A 223 -4.38 -19.76 3.75
CA TYR A 223 -4.31 -21.16 4.21
C TYR A 223 -3.18 -21.37 5.23
N PHE A 224 -2.01 -20.76 5.00
CA PHE A 224 -0.86 -20.88 5.89
C PHE A 224 -1.05 -20.08 7.19
N VAL A 225 -1.82 -18.98 7.15
CA VAL A 225 -2.31 -18.29 8.35
C VAL A 225 -3.12 -19.26 9.20
N ARG A 226 -4.14 -19.90 8.62
CA ARG A 226 -5.02 -20.85 9.34
C ARG A 226 -4.22 -22.02 9.93
N ARG A 227 -3.24 -22.55 9.16
CA ARG A 227 -2.35 -23.62 9.62
C ARG A 227 -1.55 -23.19 10.86
N TYR A 228 -0.89 -22.03 10.79
CA TYR A 228 -0.13 -21.48 11.91
C TYR A 228 -1.00 -21.29 13.16
N LEU A 229 -2.16 -20.65 13.02
CA LEU A 229 -3.08 -20.38 14.13
C LEU A 229 -3.59 -21.67 14.78
N LYS A 230 -3.92 -22.69 13.99
CA LYS A 230 -4.37 -24.00 14.50
C LYS A 230 -3.30 -24.68 15.36
N GLU A 231 -2.03 -24.55 14.98
CA GLU A 231 -0.90 -25.18 15.68
C GLU A 231 -0.53 -24.45 16.98
N HIS A 232 -0.93 -23.18 17.14
CA HIS A 232 -0.65 -22.35 18.32
C HIS A 232 -1.84 -22.26 19.29
N HIS A 233 -2.86 -23.09 19.10
CA HIS A 233 -3.99 -23.22 20.02
C HIS A 233 -3.72 -24.21 21.15
N PRO A 234 -4.15 -23.92 22.39
CA PRO A 234 -4.22 -24.92 23.44
C PRO A 234 -5.07 -26.11 22.97
N PRO A 235 -4.66 -27.38 23.22
CA PRO A 235 -5.42 -28.55 22.78
C PRO A 235 -6.87 -28.63 23.31
N SER A 236 -7.21 -27.87 24.34
CA SER A 236 -8.54 -27.76 24.93
C SER A 236 -9.46 -26.74 24.26
N HIS A 237 -8.94 -25.91 23.35
CA HIS A 237 -9.70 -24.85 22.70
C HIS A 237 -10.63 -25.43 21.62
N THR A 238 -11.89 -24.97 21.56
CA THR A 238 -12.87 -25.49 20.59
C THR A 238 -12.94 -24.68 19.30
N ASP A 239 -12.40 -23.46 19.31
CA ASP A 239 -12.30 -22.62 18.13
C ASP A 239 -11.17 -23.12 17.21
N ASN A 240 -11.52 -23.37 15.95
CA ASN A 240 -10.64 -23.97 14.96
C ASN A 240 -10.54 -23.04 13.75
N PRO A 241 -9.40 -22.37 13.51
CA PRO A 241 -9.25 -21.43 12.40
C PRO A 241 -9.32 -22.09 11.01
N MET A 242 -9.30 -23.43 10.93
CA MET A 242 -9.57 -24.15 9.68
C MET A 242 -11.06 -24.23 9.33
N ASN A 243 -11.96 -23.97 10.28
CA ASN A 243 -13.39 -23.92 9.99
C ASN A 243 -13.66 -22.76 9.03
N GLY A 244 -14.34 -23.04 7.92
CA GLY A 244 -14.60 -22.08 6.85
C GLY A 244 -13.64 -22.15 5.66
N TYR A 245 -12.53 -22.89 5.74
CA TYR A 245 -11.59 -23.06 4.61
C TYR A 245 -12.30 -23.66 3.38
N GLU A 246 -12.95 -24.81 3.55
CA GLU A 246 -13.66 -25.50 2.44
C GLU A 246 -14.79 -24.66 1.84
N ASP A 247 -15.45 -23.85 2.67
CA ASP A 247 -16.51 -22.94 2.22
C ASP A 247 -15.91 -21.75 1.45
N SER A 248 -14.77 -21.21 1.92
CA SER A 248 -14.05 -20.09 1.29
C SER A 248 -13.50 -20.49 -0.08
N VAL A 249 -12.76 -21.60 -0.19
CA VAL A 249 -12.21 -22.05 -1.48
C VAL A 249 -13.29 -22.43 -2.50
N ALA A 250 -14.46 -22.89 -2.02
CA ALA A 250 -15.61 -23.16 -2.87
C ALA A 250 -16.40 -21.89 -3.26
N GLY A 251 -16.03 -20.72 -2.74
CA GLY A 251 -16.74 -19.46 -2.98
C GLY A 251 -18.14 -19.42 -2.37
N ARG A 252 -18.42 -20.23 -1.34
CA ARG A 252 -19.72 -20.23 -0.65
C ARG A 252 -19.81 -19.03 0.27
N TYR A 253 -20.79 -18.18 -0.02
CA TYR A 253 -21.04 -16.99 0.77
C TYR A 253 -21.96 -17.30 1.95
N PHE A 254 -21.47 -17.01 3.16
CA PHE A 254 -22.27 -16.92 4.38
C PHE A 254 -22.19 -15.48 4.86
N SER A 255 -23.32 -14.87 5.20
CA SER A 255 -23.26 -13.55 5.83
C SER A 255 -22.53 -13.63 7.18
N PRO A 256 -21.97 -12.53 7.70
CA PRO A 256 -21.18 -12.58 8.93
C PRO A 256 -21.97 -13.06 10.15
N GLY A 257 -23.27 -12.78 10.23
CA GLY A 257 -24.16 -13.30 11.27
C GLY A 257 -24.50 -14.79 11.14
N GLU A 258 -24.38 -15.36 9.94
CA GLU A 258 -24.74 -16.76 9.63
C GLU A 258 -23.50 -17.66 9.49
N ALA A 259 -22.29 -17.09 9.50
CA ALA A 259 -21.03 -17.82 9.36
C ALA A 259 -20.82 -18.89 10.44
N GLY A 260 -21.46 -18.74 11.62
CA GLY A 260 -21.34 -19.67 12.73
C GLY A 260 -19.92 -19.73 13.30
N ASN A 261 -19.37 -20.92 13.43
CA ASN A 261 -18.03 -21.16 13.99
C ASN A 261 -16.90 -21.13 12.93
N ARG A 262 -17.09 -20.38 11.84
CA ARG A 262 -16.17 -20.30 10.70
C ARG A 262 -15.41 -18.98 10.68
N LEU A 263 -14.11 -19.05 10.45
CA LEU A 263 -13.30 -17.91 10.03
C LEU A 263 -13.43 -17.78 8.51
N MET A 264 -14.17 -16.76 8.04
CA MET A 264 -14.50 -16.59 6.62
C MET A 264 -13.60 -15.55 5.93
N ILE A 265 -13.35 -15.77 4.64
CA ILE A 265 -12.81 -14.76 3.72
C ILE A 265 -13.95 -14.19 2.88
N TYR A 266 -13.93 -12.87 2.67
CA TYR A 266 -14.88 -12.15 1.83
C TYR A 266 -14.16 -11.38 0.73
N ASP A 267 -14.50 -11.66 -0.53
CA ASP A 267 -14.19 -10.77 -1.66
C ASP A 267 -15.17 -9.58 -1.64
N LEU A 268 -14.68 -8.44 -1.18
CA LEU A 268 -15.45 -7.20 -1.02
C LEU A 268 -15.87 -6.59 -2.36
N ASN A 269 -15.34 -7.07 -3.49
CA ASN A 269 -15.76 -6.61 -4.80
C ASN A 269 -17.15 -7.10 -5.20
N LYS A 270 -17.56 -8.29 -4.71
CA LYS A 270 -18.72 -9.04 -5.22
C LYS A 270 -20.06 -8.52 -4.72
N LEU A 271 -20.55 -7.44 -5.35
CA LEU A 271 -21.86 -6.83 -5.07
C LEU A 271 -22.91 -7.04 -6.18
N GLU A 272 -22.67 -7.93 -7.14
CA GLU A 272 -23.69 -8.37 -8.09
C GLU A 272 -24.90 -8.99 -7.40
N ASP A 273 -24.64 -9.72 -6.31
CA ASP A 273 -25.64 -10.03 -5.30
C ASP A 273 -25.88 -8.79 -4.43
N GLN A 274 -26.89 -8.00 -4.83
CA GLN A 274 -27.19 -6.72 -4.22
C GLN A 274 -27.54 -6.81 -2.73
N SER A 275 -27.92 -7.99 -2.20
CA SER A 275 -28.19 -8.12 -0.77
C SER A 275 -26.95 -7.88 0.09
N ARG A 276 -25.76 -7.99 -0.50
CA ARG A 276 -24.45 -7.81 0.15
C ARG A 276 -24.00 -6.35 0.18
N GLY A 277 -24.61 -5.49 -0.62
CA GLY A 277 -24.26 -4.07 -0.75
C GLY A 277 -25.25 -3.17 -0.02
N ARG A 278 -24.78 -2.02 0.47
CA ARG A 278 -25.64 -0.94 0.96
C ARG A 278 -25.09 0.40 0.48
N THR A 279 -25.95 1.20 -0.15
CA THR A 279 -25.64 2.58 -0.53
C THR A 279 -25.85 3.49 0.68
N VAL A 280 -24.85 4.30 0.99
CA VAL A 280 -24.83 5.20 2.14
C VAL A 280 -24.44 6.62 1.71
N PRO A 281 -24.99 7.65 2.35
CA PRO A 281 -24.61 9.03 2.05
C PRO A 281 -23.15 9.30 2.45
N VAL A 282 -22.51 10.19 1.70
CA VAL A 282 -21.19 10.75 2.06
C VAL A 282 -21.42 12.15 2.62
N PRO A 283 -21.18 12.38 3.93
CA PRO A 283 -21.26 13.71 4.51
C PRO A 283 -20.37 14.71 3.77
N GLY A 284 -20.99 15.65 3.06
CA GLY A 284 -20.30 16.65 2.26
C GLY A 284 -19.51 16.08 1.08
N GLY A 285 -19.88 14.92 0.54
CA GLY A 285 -19.17 14.25 -0.57
C GLY A 285 -18.79 15.17 -1.72
N GLU A 286 -17.52 15.12 -2.13
CA GLU A 286 -16.98 16.01 -3.19
C GLU A 286 -16.98 15.33 -4.56
N ASN A 287 -16.65 14.05 -4.62
CA ASN A 287 -16.76 13.25 -5.84
C ASN A 287 -18.07 12.46 -5.86
N TYR A 288 -18.49 11.95 -4.69
CA TYR A 288 -19.70 11.14 -4.58
C TYR A 288 -20.61 11.64 -3.45
N PRO A 289 -21.88 11.96 -3.72
CA PRO A 289 -22.84 12.25 -2.65
C PRO A 289 -23.25 10.97 -1.87
N GLU A 290 -23.08 9.80 -2.48
CA GLU A 290 -23.35 8.49 -1.90
C GLU A 290 -22.46 7.40 -2.49
N ILE A 291 -22.11 6.41 -1.68
CA ILE A 291 -21.25 5.28 -2.08
C ILE A 291 -21.91 3.96 -1.70
N THR A 292 -21.77 2.96 -2.55
CA THR A 292 -22.23 1.60 -2.31
C THR A 292 -21.08 0.77 -1.76
N LEU A 293 -21.25 0.25 -0.53
CA LEU A 293 -20.23 -0.50 0.20
C LEU A 293 -20.72 -1.90 0.56
N HIS A 294 -19.79 -2.82 0.76
CA HIS A 294 -20.09 -4.17 1.21
C HIS A 294 -20.53 -4.17 2.69
N LYS A 295 -21.66 -4.82 3.00
CA LYS A 295 -22.28 -4.84 4.34
C LYS A 295 -21.45 -5.54 5.41
N LEU A 296 -20.45 -6.36 5.05
CA LEU A 296 -19.43 -6.83 6.00
C LEU A 296 -18.79 -5.66 6.75
N ILE A 297 -18.53 -4.56 6.05
CA ILE A 297 -17.84 -3.38 6.61
C ILE A 297 -18.85 -2.52 7.38
N ILE A 298 -19.90 -2.07 6.69
CA ILE A 298 -20.80 -1.04 7.21
C ILE A 298 -22.05 -1.58 7.92
N GLY A 299 -22.23 -2.89 7.99
CA GLY A 299 -23.42 -3.53 8.54
C GLY A 299 -24.67 -3.42 7.64
N GLY A 300 -25.72 -4.12 8.05
CA GLY A 300 -27.04 -4.10 7.42
C GLY A 300 -27.76 -2.77 7.59
N ASP A 301 -28.96 -2.68 7.03
CA ASP A 301 -29.84 -1.52 7.19
C ASP A 301 -30.26 -1.34 8.67
N PRO A 302 -29.92 -0.20 9.31
CA PRO A 302 -30.30 0.09 10.70
C PRO A 302 -31.81 0.07 10.97
N ALA A 303 -32.65 0.22 9.94
CA ALA A 303 -34.10 0.14 10.06
C ALA A 303 -34.65 -1.31 9.96
N ASN A 304 -33.80 -2.29 9.63
CA ASN A 304 -34.19 -3.68 9.42
C ASN A 304 -33.45 -4.62 10.40
N SER A 305 -34.12 -5.03 11.46
CA SER A 305 -33.54 -5.91 12.49
C SER A 305 -33.01 -7.23 11.95
N ASN A 306 -33.64 -7.82 10.92
CA ASN A 306 -33.18 -9.07 10.32
C ASN A 306 -31.90 -8.86 9.52
N ASP A 307 -31.79 -7.74 8.81
CA ASP A 307 -30.59 -7.40 8.05
C ASP A 307 -29.41 -7.09 8.98
N ILE A 308 -29.64 -6.42 10.11
CA ILE A 308 -28.61 -6.20 11.14
C ILE A 308 -28.14 -7.52 11.77
N MET A 309 -29.05 -8.46 12.06
CA MET A 309 -28.64 -9.78 12.57
C MET A 309 -27.79 -10.55 11.56
N THR A 310 -28.11 -10.42 10.27
CA THR A 310 -27.39 -11.05 9.15
C THR A 310 -26.03 -10.37 8.91
N TYR A 311 -26.01 -9.04 9.04
CA TYR A 311 -24.85 -8.17 8.83
C TYR A 311 -24.65 -7.25 10.05
N PRO A 312 -24.03 -7.75 11.14
CA PRO A 312 -23.81 -6.97 12.35
C PRO A 312 -22.83 -5.80 12.17
N GLY A 313 -22.10 -5.75 11.06
CA GLY A 313 -21.00 -4.81 10.82
C GLY A 313 -19.70 -5.29 11.47
N CYS A 314 -18.68 -4.43 11.47
CA CYS A 314 -17.36 -4.79 11.96
C CYS A 314 -16.68 -3.73 12.83
N VAL A 315 -15.69 -4.20 13.59
CA VAL A 315 -14.45 -3.46 13.84
C VAL A 315 -13.51 -3.74 12.68
N LEU A 316 -13.01 -2.70 12.01
CA LEU A 316 -12.14 -2.84 10.86
C LEU A 316 -10.67 -2.66 11.27
N VAL A 317 -9.90 -3.74 11.15
CA VAL A 317 -8.44 -3.71 11.26
C VAL A 317 -7.86 -3.53 9.86
N ASN A 318 -7.50 -2.30 9.53
CA ASN A 318 -6.86 -1.94 8.26
C ASN A 318 -5.37 -2.27 8.33
N VAL A 319 -4.87 -3.20 7.51
CA VAL A 319 -3.49 -3.68 7.55
C VAL A 319 -2.77 -3.37 6.23
N PRO A 320 -2.46 -2.10 5.92
CA PRO A 320 -1.82 -1.73 4.68
C PRO A 320 -0.38 -2.25 4.58
N LYS A 321 0.09 -2.42 3.35
CA LYS A 321 1.51 -2.55 3.01
C LYS A 321 2.05 -1.19 2.64
N MET A 322 3.06 -0.71 3.37
CA MET A 322 3.68 0.58 3.08
C MET A 322 4.48 0.49 1.77
N LYS A 323 4.18 1.38 0.81
CA LYS A 323 4.88 1.48 -0.49
C LYS A 323 4.71 2.84 -1.17
N ILE A 324 5.67 3.23 -2.01
CA ILE A 324 5.54 4.40 -2.90
C ILE A 324 4.60 4.05 -4.06
N HIS A 325 3.63 4.92 -4.35
CA HIS A 325 2.55 4.63 -5.27
C HIS A 325 2.76 5.28 -6.65
N ALA A 326 2.05 4.79 -7.69
CA ALA A 326 2.29 5.22 -9.08
C ALA A 326 1.27 6.23 -9.63
N GLN A 327 0.30 6.63 -8.82
CA GLN A 327 -0.65 7.75 -9.09
C GLN A 327 -0.85 8.65 -7.86
N ASP A 328 -0.09 8.43 -6.80
CA ASP A 328 -0.28 9.08 -5.49
C ASP A 328 1.02 8.93 -4.71
N LEU A 329 1.19 9.62 -3.58
CA LEU A 329 2.48 9.59 -2.88
C LEU A 329 2.79 8.22 -2.28
N LEU A 330 1.87 7.69 -1.47
CA LEU A 330 2.04 6.41 -0.76
C LEU A 330 0.79 5.55 -0.86
N THR A 331 0.98 4.23 -0.87
CA THR A 331 -0.06 3.32 -0.34
C THR A 331 0.24 3.05 1.12
N ASN A 332 -0.64 3.54 1.98
CA ASN A 332 -0.67 3.15 3.39
C ASN A 332 -2.13 3.14 3.90
N ALA A 333 -2.44 3.71 5.06
CA ALA A 333 -3.74 3.56 5.70
C ALA A 333 -4.86 4.22 4.92
N ILE A 334 -4.65 5.46 4.43
CA ILE A 334 -5.64 6.20 3.64
C ILE A 334 -5.89 5.45 2.34
N LYS A 335 -4.85 5.18 1.54
CA LYS A 335 -4.99 4.56 0.21
C LYS A 335 -5.62 3.17 0.25
N ASN A 336 -5.22 2.33 1.22
CA ASN A 336 -5.74 0.96 1.31
C ASN A 336 -7.26 0.92 1.53
N LEU A 337 -7.82 1.91 2.24
CA LEU A 337 -9.27 2.06 2.36
C LEU A 337 -9.87 2.89 1.22
N GLY A 338 -9.20 4.00 0.91
CA GLY A 338 -9.59 5.05 -0.03
C GLY A 338 -9.83 4.56 -1.46
N ILE A 339 -9.18 3.46 -1.85
CA ILE A 339 -9.49 2.74 -3.10
C ILE A 339 -9.99 1.33 -2.80
N GLY A 340 -9.45 0.68 -1.78
CA GLY A 340 -9.74 -0.73 -1.46
C GLY A 340 -11.11 -1.01 -0.85
N LEU A 341 -11.97 0.00 -0.63
CA LEU A 341 -13.36 -0.19 -0.22
C LEU A 341 -14.37 0.01 -1.36
N TYR A 342 -13.95 0.54 -2.50
CA TYR A 342 -14.79 0.60 -3.69
C TYR A 342 -14.85 -0.77 -4.37
N PRO A 343 -16.03 -1.40 -4.52
CA PRO A 343 -16.19 -2.70 -5.14
C PRO A 343 -16.07 -2.66 -6.67
N THR A 344 -15.33 -3.58 -7.30
CA THR A 344 -15.27 -3.66 -8.77
C THR A 344 -16.55 -4.21 -9.39
N GLN A 345 -17.22 -5.17 -8.74
CA GLN A 345 -18.45 -5.79 -9.22
C GLN A 345 -19.69 -5.16 -8.56
N CYS A 346 -19.79 -3.83 -8.58
CA CYS A 346 -20.98 -3.10 -8.12
C CYS A 346 -21.82 -2.66 -9.32
N PRO A 347 -23.00 -3.26 -9.54
CA PRO A 347 -23.86 -2.90 -10.67
C PRO A 347 -24.23 -1.42 -10.66
N SER A 348 -24.30 -0.80 -11.85
CA SER A 348 -24.95 0.49 -12.04
C SER A 348 -26.48 0.33 -12.02
N ASP A 349 -27.22 1.43 -11.84
CA ASP A 349 -28.69 1.44 -11.78
C ASP A 349 -29.37 0.88 -13.06
N HIS A 350 -28.62 0.82 -14.17
CA HIS A 350 -29.07 0.29 -15.45
C HIS A 350 -28.58 -1.13 -15.75
N GLY A 351 -27.82 -1.76 -14.84
CA GLY A 351 -27.46 -3.18 -14.84
C GLY A 351 -26.53 -3.66 -15.97
N LYS A 352 -26.15 -2.79 -16.91
CA LYS A 352 -25.26 -3.11 -18.04
C LYS A 352 -23.78 -2.78 -17.80
N SER A 353 -23.45 -2.16 -16.67
CA SER A 353 -22.11 -1.68 -16.36
C SER A 353 -21.85 -1.68 -14.86
N TYR A 354 -20.60 -1.51 -14.46
CA TYR A 354 -20.22 -1.33 -13.06
C TYR A 354 -20.10 0.16 -12.70
N LYS A 355 -20.44 0.49 -11.45
CA LYS A 355 -20.43 1.86 -10.91
C LYS A 355 -19.01 2.44 -10.82
N TYR A 356 -18.04 1.61 -10.42
CA TYR A 356 -16.68 2.07 -10.09
C TYR A 356 -15.58 1.49 -10.99
N ALA A 357 -15.85 0.41 -11.71
CA ALA A 357 -14.84 -0.34 -12.45
C ALA A 357 -15.06 -0.40 -13.96
N MET A 358 -13.99 -0.76 -14.66
CA MET A 358 -13.90 -1.01 -16.09
C MET A 358 -13.17 -2.36 -16.35
N PRO A 359 -13.40 -2.99 -17.51
CA PRO A 359 -14.44 -2.66 -18.47
C PRO A 359 -15.81 -3.11 -17.96
N SER A 360 -16.87 -2.79 -18.71
CA SER A 360 -18.20 -3.35 -18.44
C SER A 360 -18.31 -4.77 -19.02
N SER A 361 -17.51 -5.71 -18.50
CA SER A 361 -17.41 -7.11 -18.96
C SER A 361 -17.66 -8.12 -17.83
N SER A 362 -17.51 -9.42 -18.10
CA SER A 362 -17.56 -10.44 -17.03
C SER A 362 -16.35 -10.41 -16.09
N THR A 363 -15.33 -9.63 -16.40
CA THR A 363 -14.05 -9.56 -15.71
C THR A 363 -13.66 -8.11 -15.44
N PRO A 364 -14.47 -7.33 -14.70
CA PRO A 364 -14.09 -5.97 -14.33
C PRO A 364 -12.84 -6.01 -13.45
N THR A 365 -11.84 -5.21 -13.81
CA THR A 365 -10.56 -5.16 -13.11
C THR A 365 -10.38 -3.80 -12.47
N TYR A 366 -9.78 -2.85 -13.20
CA TYR A 366 -9.44 -1.52 -12.67
C TYR A 366 -10.68 -0.77 -12.20
N LYS A 367 -10.52 -0.06 -11.08
CA LYS A 367 -11.49 0.92 -10.56
C LYS A 367 -11.40 2.22 -11.36
N GLY A 368 -11.40 2.11 -12.69
CA GLY A 368 -11.10 3.18 -13.64
C GLY A 368 -12.17 4.25 -13.77
N LYS A 369 -13.38 4.02 -13.24
CA LYS A 369 -14.44 5.04 -13.18
C LYS A 369 -14.38 5.92 -11.93
N LEU A 370 -13.46 5.64 -11.01
CA LEU A 370 -13.15 6.55 -9.92
C LEU A 370 -12.37 7.74 -10.48
N PRO A 371 -12.62 8.97 -10.01
CA PRO A 371 -11.72 10.10 -10.29
C PRO A 371 -10.34 9.84 -9.69
N HIS A 372 -9.36 9.52 -10.54
CA HIS A 372 -7.94 9.40 -10.19
C HIS A 372 -7.17 10.71 -10.42
N MET A 373 -7.74 11.61 -11.21
CA MET A 373 -7.25 12.97 -11.50
C MET A 373 -8.39 13.97 -11.28
N PRO A 374 -8.11 15.26 -11.01
CA PRO A 374 -9.17 16.26 -10.94
C PRO A 374 -9.95 16.38 -12.25
N TRP A 375 -9.30 16.31 -13.41
CA TRP A 375 -9.98 16.32 -14.70
C TRP A 375 -10.34 14.91 -15.15
N VAL A 376 -11.64 14.63 -15.28
CA VAL A 376 -12.16 13.36 -15.79
C VAL A 376 -12.76 13.60 -17.17
N VAL A 377 -12.36 12.79 -18.15
CA VAL A 377 -12.84 12.91 -19.54
C VAL A 377 -14.07 12.04 -19.78
N GLU A 378 -15.03 12.55 -20.54
CA GLU A 378 -16.19 11.76 -20.97
C GLU A 378 -15.78 10.76 -22.06
N ILE A 379 -16.18 9.50 -21.90
CA ILE A 379 -15.91 8.43 -22.88
C ILE A 379 -17.13 8.21 -23.76
N ASP A 380 -16.91 8.08 -25.06
CA ASP A 380 -17.90 7.60 -26.01
C ASP A 380 -18.04 6.07 -25.88
N GLU A 381 -19.21 5.62 -25.40
CA GLU A 381 -19.49 4.20 -25.17
C GLU A 381 -19.55 3.37 -26.47
N ASP A 382 -19.71 4.00 -27.65
CA ASP A 382 -19.77 3.27 -28.93
C ASP A 382 -18.36 3.04 -29.51
N THR A 383 -17.41 3.94 -29.24
CA THR A 383 -16.06 3.90 -29.82
C THR A 383 -14.95 3.63 -28.83
N ASP A 384 -15.25 3.67 -27.53
CA ASP A 384 -14.26 3.63 -26.45
C ASP A 384 -13.14 4.67 -26.69
N GLN A 385 -13.54 5.91 -27.03
CA GLN A 385 -12.63 7.05 -27.24
C GLN A 385 -13.08 8.24 -26.39
N PRO A 386 -12.17 9.15 -26.00
CA PRO A 386 -12.58 10.35 -25.28
C PRO A 386 -13.39 11.26 -26.19
N LYS A 387 -14.54 11.77 -25.72
CA LYS A 387 -15.39 12.68 -26.49
C LYS A 387 -14.71 14.03 -26.68
N LYS A 388 -14.89 14.57 -27.89
CA LYS A 388 -14.50 15.93 -28.25
C LYS A 388 -15.71 16.80 -28.55
N ASP A 389 -15.61 18.08 -28.22
CA ASP A 389 -16.62 19.10 -28.54
C ASP A 389 -16.52 19.55 -30.02
N GLU A 390 -17.33 20.52 -30.41
CA GLU A 390 -17.34 21.09 -31.77
C GLU A 390 -16.04 21.82 -32.14
N ASN A 391 -15.21 22.19 -31.17
CA ASN A 391 -13.91 22.82 -31.36
C ASN A 391 -12.76 21.80 -31.46
N GLY A 392 -13.05 20.52 -31.20
CA GLY A 392 -12.06 19.45 -31.17
C GLY A 392 -11.34 19.28 -29.83
N GLU A 393 -11.83 19.94 -28.77
CA GLU A 393 -11.31 19.85 -27.41
C GLU A 393 -12.01 18.75 -26.61
N TYR A 394 -11.31 18.15 -25.64
CA TYR A 394 -11.90 17.08 -24.83
C TYR A 394 -13.04 17.58 -23.93
N VAL A 395 -14.10 16.78 -23.83
CA VAL A 395 -15.20 17.05 -22.91
C VAL A 395 -14.81 16.58 -21.50
N LEU A 396 -14.56 17.53 -20.61
CA LEU A 396 -13.95 17.29 -19.30
C LEU A 396 -14.85 17.78 -18.16
N THR A 397 -14.78 17.07 -17.04
CA THR A 397 -15.40 17.47 -15.76
C THR A 397 -14.32 17.61 -14.70
N LYS A 398 -14.26 18.76 -14.02
CA LYS A 398 -13.39 18.94 -12.85
C LYS A 398 -14.06 18.35 -11.61
N THR A 399 -13.32 17.51 -10.90
CA THR A 399 -13.68 16.78 -9.69
C THR A 399 -12.68 17.11 -8.58
N ALA A 400 -12.86 16.56 -7.38
CA ALA A 400 -11.85 16.61 -6.31
C ALA A 400 -10.75 15.54 -6.47
N GLY A 401 -10.72 14.82 -7.60
CA GLY A 401 -9.65 13.89 -7.96
C GLY A 401 -9.42 12.78 -6.96
N MET A 402 -8.18 12.28 -6.93
CA MET A 402 -7.77 11.19 -6.04
C MET A 402 -7.97 11.52 -4.54
N PRO A 403 -7.65 12.74 -4.03
CA PRO A 403 -7.92 13.07 -2.64
C PRO A 403 -9.40 12.97 -2.24
N GLY A 404 -10.30 13.53 -3.07
CA GLY A 404 -11.74 13.46 -2.83
C GLY A 404 -12.26 12.02 -2.85
N THR A 405 -11.80 11.20 -3.81
CA THR A 405 -12.19 9.79 -3.93
C THR A 405 -11.85 9.00 -2.67
N GLN A 406 -10.64 9.20 -2.14
CA GLN A 406 -10.17 8.53 -0.93
C GLN A 406 -10.90 9.02 0.32
N ALA A 407 -11.07 10.34 0.45
CA ALA A 407 -11.74 10.94 1.60
C ALA A 407 -13.23 10.55 1.67
N ASP A 408 -13.93 10.54 0.54
CA ASP A 408 -15.36 10.25 0.48
C ASP A 408 -15.69 8.85 1.02
N VAL A 409 -14.94 7.82 0.64
CA VAL A 409 -15.22 6.45 1.10
C VAL A 409 -14.87 6.21 2.56
N ILE A 410 -13.77 6.82 3.04
CA ILE A 410 -13.38 6.74 4.45
C ILE A 410 -14.42 7.48 5.30
N ARG A 411 -14.83 8.67 4.87
CA ARG A 411 -15.86 9.47 5.55
C ARG A 411 -17.20 8.74 5.59
N ALA A 412 -17.62 8.13 4.48
CA ALA A 412 -18.83 7.31 4.43
C ALA A 412 -18.76 6.16 5.43
N THR A 413 -17.62 5.47 5.51
CA THR A 413 -17.40 4.35 6.42
C THR A 413 -17.44 4.80 7.89
N GLN A 414 -16.78 5.91 8.23
CA GLN A 414 -16.82 6.52 9.57
C GLN A 414 -18.24 6.93 9.98
N GLU A 415 -19.01 7.51 9.06
CA GLU A 415 -20.39 7.93 9.33
C GLU A 415 -21.32 6.75 9.64
N GLN A 416 -20.98 5.53 9.19
CA GLN A 416 -21.69 4.31 9.58
C GLN A 416 -21.26 3.76 10.96
N GLY A 417 -20.40 4.47 11.70
CA GLY A 417 -19.97 4.07 13.05
C GLY A 417 -19.02 2.86 13.05
N VAL A 418 -18.24 2.69 11.98
CA VAL A 418 -17.22 1.65 11.91
C VAL A 418 -16.00 2.09 12.73
N TYR A 419 -15.68 1.34 13.78
CA TYR A 419 -14.46 1.55 14.55
C TYR A 419 -13.26 0.99 13.77
N MET A 420 -12.23 1.81 13.55
CA MET A 420 -11.09 1.46 12.71
C MET A 420 -9.79 1.49 13.50
N VAL A 421 -9.01 0.41 13.37
CA VAL A 421 -7.64 0.32 13.85
C VAL A 421 -6.73 0.16 12.64
N HIS A 422 -5.74 1.02 12.49
CA HIS A 422 -4.79 0.98 11.37
C HIS A 422 -3.47 0.39 11.85
N ILE A 423 -2.96 -0.61 11.14
CA ILE A 423 -1.71 -1.32 11.48
C ILE A 423 -0.88 -1.48 10.20
N SER A 424 0.11 -0.62 9.99
CA SER A 424 0.94 -0.62 8.79
C SER A 424 2.04 -1.67 8.85
N ASP A 425 2.07 -2.59 7.87
CA ASP A 425 3.24 -3.41 7.56
C ASP A 425 4.28 -2.54 6.85
N SER A 426 5.26 -2.11 7.63
CA SER A 426 6.42 -1.32 7.19
C SER A 426 7.74 -2.04 7.49
N VAL A 427 7.70 -3.37 7.70
CA VAL A 427 8.91 -4.16 8.01
C VAL A 427 9.83 -4.15 6.79
N ASN A 428 9.25 -4.39 5.61
CA ASN A 428 9.81 -4.02 4.33
C ASN A 428 8.94 -2.92 3.71
N MET A 429 9.45 -1.69 3.69
CA MET A 429 8.86 -0.59 2.91
C MET A 429 9.21 -0.80 1.44
N ILE A 430 8.28 -0.55 0.52
CA ILE A 430 8.51 -0.84 -0.90
C ILE A 430 8.78 0.44 -1.69
N ASN A 431 9.94 0.49 -2.32
CA ASN A 431 10.35 1.57 -3.20
C ASN A 431 10.13 1.20 -4.68
N LEU A 432 10.18 2.21 -5.55
CA LEU A 432 10.04 2.17 -7.00
C LEU A 432 8.66 1.78 -7.51
N ASN A 433 7.97 0.81 -6.92
CA ASN A 433 6.68 0.39 -7.46
C ASN A 433 5.75 -0.27 -6.45
N HIS A 434 4.45 -0.10 -6.70
CA HIS A 434 3.36 -0.71 -5.94
C HIS A 434 2.63 -1.81 -6.71
N ASN A 435 2.94 -2.02 -8.00
CA ASN A 435 2.36 -3.00 -8.91
C ASN A 435 3.22 -4.26 -9.10
N PRO A 436 2.64 -5.41 -9.52
CA PRO A 436 3.36 -6.66 -9.73
C PRO A 436 4.12 -6.69 -11.08
N GLU A 437 4.93 -5.67 -11.34
CA GLU A 437 5.67 -5.48 -12.61
C GLU A 437 7.14 -5.92 -12.52
N GLY A 438 7.58 -6.39 -11.35
CA GLY A 438 8.94 -6.94 -11.16
C GLY A 438 10.03 -5.90 -10.89
N ILE A 439 9.69 -4.62 -10.72
CA ILE A 439 10.64 -3.54 -10.38
C ILE A 439 10.54 -3.06 -8.93
N ALA A 440 9.63 -3.62 -8.14
CA ALA A 440 9.44 -3.26 -6.73
C ALA A 440 10.66 -3.67 -5.89
N VAL A 441 11.15 -2.76 -5.05
CA VAL A 441 12.34 -2.98 -4.21
C VAL A 441 11.97 -2.97 -2.74
N ARG A 442 12.36 -4.01 -2.00
CA ARG A 442 12.18 -4.09 -0.54
C ARG A 442 13.27 -3.31 0.18
N ILE A 443 12.86 -2.34 0.99
CA ILE A 443 13.73 -1.59 1.89
C ILE A 443 13.45 -2.09 3.32
N PRO A 444 14.41 -2.79 3.95
CA PRO A 444 14.20 -3.47 5.22
C PRO A 444 14.32 -2.48 6.40
N GLU A 445 13.33 -1.62 6.58
CA GLU A 445 13.31 -0.60 7.63
C GLU A 445 12.90 -1.15 9.02
N GLY A 446 12.10 -2.23 9.03
CA GLY A 446 11.79 -3.01 10.23
C GLY A 446 10.66 -2.49 11.10
N TYR A 447 9.80 -1.62 10.59
CA TYR A 447 8.74 -1.01 11.40
C TYR A 447 7.39 -1.72 11.30
N ILE A 448 6.65 -1.75 12.40
CA ILE A 448 5.19 -1.86 12.40
C ILE A 448 4.64 -0.66 13.15
N TRP A 449 3.69 0.04 12.53
CA TRP A 449 3.05 1.21 13.09
C TRP A 449 1.57 0.95 13.32
N SER A 450 1.01 1.47 14.41
CA SER A 450 -0.42 1.42 14.67
C SER A 450 -0.98 2.77 15.11
N SER A 451 -2.23 3.04 14.70
CA SER A 451 -2.97 4.24 15.11
C SER A 451 -4.48 4.06 14.89
N LEU A 452 -5.29 4.84 15.59
CA LEU A 452 -6.71 5.02 15.27
C LEU A 452 -6.94 6.13 14.22
N ASP A 453 -5.88 6.85 13.83
CA ASP A 453 -5.93 8.00 12.92
C ASP A 453 -5.09 7.72 11.67
N CYS A 454 -5.76 7.51 10.54
CA CYS A 454 -5.09 7.22 9.26
C CYS A 454 -4.25 8.38 8.73
N VAL A 455 -4.60 9.64 9.04
CA VAL A 455 -3.85 10.82 8.56
C VAL A 455 -2.55 10.96 9.32
N ALA A 456 -2.59 10.81 10.64
CA ALA A 456 -1.40 10.84 11.49
C ALA A 456 -0.40 9.75 11.10
N LEU A 457 -0.90 8.53 10.89
CA LEU A 457 -0.07 7.38 10.50
C LEU A 457 0.59 7.58 9.14
N ASP A 458 -0.17 8.03 8.12
CA ASP A 458 0.37 8.21 6.78
C ASP A 458 1.34 9.40 6.71
N LEU A 459 1.06 10.49 7.43
CA LEU A 459 1.96 11.65 7.50
C LEU A 459 3.31 11.28 8.14
N LEU A 460 3.30 10.50 9.23
CA LEU A 460 4.53 9.98 9.83
C LEU A 460 5.35 9.20 8.80
N CYS A 461 4.71 8.26 8.10
CA CYS A 461 5.39 7.40 7.14
C CYS A 461 5.98 8.22 5.98
N ALA A 462 5.26 9.23 5.49
CA ALA A 462 5.77 10.12 4.43
C ALA A 462 6.94 10.98 4.91
N GLN A 463 6.83 11.59 6.09
CA GLN A 463 7.92 12.37 6.68
C GLN A 463 9.19 11.54 6.89
N TYR A 464 9.06 10.26 7.24
CA TYR A 464 10.21 9.36 7.33
C TYR A 464 10.86 9.06 5.96
N CYS A 465 10.06 8.80 4.92
CA CYS A 465 10.57 8.42 3.60
C CYS A 465 11.26 9.57 2.86
N PHE A 466 10.77 10.78 3.06
CA PHE A 466 11.26 11.97 2.36
C PHE A 466 12.20 12.79 3.24
N LYS A 467 13.04 12.08 4.01
CA LYS A 467 14.03 12.69 4.90
C LYS A 467 15.33 11.90 4.91
N THR A 468 16.36 12.50 4.30
CA THR A 468 17.74 11.96 4.30
C THR A 468 18.75 12.93 4.89
N ILE A 469 18.31 14.07 5.44
CA ILE A 469 19.17 15.05 6.10
C ILE A 469 18.77 15.26 7.58
N PRO A 470 19.73 15.58 8.47
CA PRO A 470 19.45 15.82 9.89
C PRO A 470 18.46 16.96 10.12
N MET A 471 17.64 16.86 11.18
CA MET A 471 16.60 17.84 11.49
C MET A 471 17.12 19.28 11.61
N LEU A 472 18.31 19.46 12.21
CA LEU A 472 18.88 20.80 12.39
C LEU A 472 19.17 21.46 11.03
N GLU A 473 19.66 20.68 10.07
CA GLU A 473 19.93 21.13 8.72
C GLU A 473 18.64 21.38 7.94
N GLY A 474 17.67 20.46 8.01
CA GLY A 474 16.36 20.64 7.38
C GLY A 474 15.64 21.89 7.86
N MET A 475 15.63 22.17 9.17
CA MET A 475 15.03 23.38 9.73
C MET A 475 15.74 24.66 9.29
N LYS A 476 17.07 24.61 9.13
CA LYS A 476 17.85 25.72 8.59
C LYS A 476 17.47 25.98 7.13
N LEU A 477 17.50 24.95 6.29
CA LEU A 477 17.18 25.04 4.86
C LEU A 477 15.73 25.49 4.62
N LYS A 478 14.78 24.97 5.41
CA LYS A 478 13.39 25.43 5.39
C LYS A 478 13.29 26.94 5.55
N LYS A 479 14.03 27.51 6.51
CA LYS A 479 14.04 28.96 6.75
C LYS A 479 14.75 29.74 5.65
N GLU A 480 15.87 29.22 5.14
CA GLU A 480 16.67 29.89 4.09
C GLU A 480 15.94 29.94 2.75
N ASN A 481 15.22 28.87 2.41
CA ASN A 481 14.50 28.73 1.14
C ASN A 481 12.99 29.04 1.23
N SER A 482 12.48 29.36 2.43
CA SER A 482 11.05 29.58 2.69
C SER A 482 10.15 28.38 2.34
N TRP A 483 10.66 27.15 2.53
CA TRP A 483 9.89 25.93 2.29
C TRP A 483 8.77 25.74 3.32
N ASN A 484 7.69 25.08 2.92
CA ASN A 484 6.57 24.73 3.82
C ASN A 484 6.93 23.59 4.79
N THR A 485 7.97 22.80 4.50
CA THR A 485 8.42 21.65 5.29
C THR A 485 9.96 21.56 5.34
N GLU A 486 10.48 20.95 6.40
CA GLU A 486 11.90 20.65 6.63
C GLU A 486 12.28 19.20 6.24
N PHE A 487 11.29 18.37 5.92
CA PHE A 487 11.47 16.99 5.49
C PHE A 487 11.82 16.97 4.01
N VAL A 488 13.11 16.86 3.72
CA VAL A 488 13.68 16.83 2.36
C VAL A 488 14.67 15.69 2.22
N HIS A 489 14.82 15.20 0.99
CA HIS A 489 15.78 14.15 0.67
C HIS A 489 16.76 14.54 -0.45
N HIS A 490 17.88 13.83 -0.51
CA HIS A 490 18.83 13.96 -1.60
C HIS A 490 18.24 13.39 -2.89
N VAL A 491 18.33 14.16 -3.97
CA VAL A 491 17.90 13.75 -5.31
C VAL A 491 19.00 14.06 -6.34
N PRO A 492 19.08 13.32 -7.46
CA PRO A 492 19.96 13.66 -8.56
C PRO A 492 19.45 14.93 -9.27
N VAL A 493 20.36 15.85 -9.61
CA VAL A 493 20.04 17.10 -10.33
C VAL A 493 20.96 17.22 -11.53
N ALA A 494 20.37 17.44 -12.69
CA ALA A 494 21.10 17.54 -13.95
C ALA A 494 21.75 18.93 -14.10
N LYS A 495 22.98 18.98 -14.62
CA LYS A 495 23.72 20.22 -14.92
C LYS A 495 24.49 20.09 -16.22
N ILE A 496 24.67 21.21 -16.92
CA ILE A 496 25.49 21.24 -18.13
C ILE A 496 26.98 21.23 -17.76
N GLU A 497 27.74 20.29 -18.34
CA GLU A 497 29.21 20.30 -18.33
C GLU A 497 29.74 20.10 -19.76
N GLY A 498 30.24 21.17 -20.36
CA GLY A 498 30.67 21.14 -21.76
C GLY A 498 29.48 20.89 -22.70
N ASN A 499 29.49 19.75 -23.39
CA ASN A 499 28.41 19.31 -24.27
C ASN A 499 27.54 18.20 -23.64
N ASP A 500 27.83 17.81 -22.40
CA ASP A 500 27.13 16.75 -21.69
C ASP A 500 26.20 17.34 -20.63
N ILE A 501 25.19 16.55 -20.25
CA ILE A 501 24.36 16.81 -19.09
C ILE A 501 24.77 15.81 -18.01
N ILE A 502 25.31 16.28 -16.89
CA ILE A 502 25.84 15.44 -15.80
C ILE A 502 24.90 15.45 -14.58
N THR A 503 24.90 14.37 -13.82
CA THR A 503 24.25 14.29 -12.51
C THR A 503 25.12 14.92 -11.42
N THR A 504 24.51 15.79 -10.63
CA THR A 504 25.01 16.28 -9.34
C THR A 504 24.01 15.99 -8.24
N GLU A 505 24.40 16.17 -6.98
CA GLU A 505 23.48 16.04 -5.85
C GLU A 505 22.70 17.35 -5.63
N GLY A 506 21.41 17.23 -5.36
CA GLY A 506 20.53 18.31 -4.91
C GLY A 506 19.54 17.83 -3.87
N LEU A 507 18.55 18.67 -3.55
CA LEU A 507 17.52 18.39 -2.54
C LEU A 507 16.14 18.69 -3.12
N ASP A 508 15.18 17.83 -2.82
CA ASP A 508 13.76 18.02 -3.15
C ASP A 508 12.89 17.35 -2.08
N SER A 509 11.58 17.54 -2.16
CA SER A 509 10.60 16.79 -1.38
C SER A 509 9.23 16.82 -2.08
N PRO A 510 8.57 15.67 -2.27
CA PRO A 510 7.18 15.67 -2.71
C PRO A 510 6.25 16.36 -1.70
N LEU A 511 6.66 16.47 -0.43
CA LEU A 511 5.88 17.12 0.61
C LEU A 511 5.77 18.65 0.42
N PHE A 512 6.56 19.24 -0.49
CA PHE A 512 6.35 20.62 -0.91
C PHE A 512 5.01 20.82 -1.62
N ARG A 513 4.52 19.78 -2.27
CA ARG A 513 3.48 19.84 -3.31
C ARG A 513 2.44 18.73 -3.19
N TYR A 514 2.30 18.16 -1.98
CA TYR A 514 1.35 17.09 -1.69
C TYR A 514 0.30 17.53 -0.67
N ASN A 515 -0.96 17.60 -1.10
CA ASN A 515 -2.04 18.24 -0.34
C ASN A 515 -2.97 17.27 0.41
N LEU A 516 -2.85 15.94 0.19
CA LEU A 516 -3.81 14.96 0.69
C LEU A 516 -4.02 15.04 2.20
N TYR A 517 -2.97 15.19 3.01
CA TYR A 517 -3.10 15.16 4.47
C TYR A 517 -3.87 16.37 5.01
N GLN A 518 -3.62 17.54 4.44
CA GLN A 518 -4.36 18.75 4.80
C GLN A 518 -5.82 18.65 4.31
N HIS A 519 -6.03 18.11 3.11
CA HIS A 519 -7.36 17.85 2.57
C HIS A 519 -8.14 16.87 3.47
N ALA A 520 -7.56 15.72 3.81
CA ALA A 520 -8.13 14.68 4.67
C ALA A 520 -8.50 15.20 6.07
N GLU A 521 -7.65 16.01 6.68
CA GLU A 521 -7.96 16.64 7.97
C GLU A 521 -9.15 17.61 7.87
N LYS A 522 -9.23 18.42 6.80
CA LYS A 522 -10.39 19.30 6.54
C LYS A 522 -11.68 18.52 6.29
N ARG A 523 -11.58 17.34 5.66
CA ARG A 523 -12.69 16.38 5.47
C ARG A 523 -13.09 15.66 6.77
N GLY A 524 -12.31 15.82 7.83
CA GLY A 524 -12.58 15.24 9.14
C GLY A 524 -12.41 13.73 9.18
N ILE A 525 -11.53 13.16 8.34
CA ILE A 525 -11.23 11.72 8.36
C ILE A 525 -10.06 11.35 9.28
N GLY A 526 -9.30 12.34 9.75
CA GLY A 526 -8.17 12.20 10.66
C GLY A 526 -7.53 13.54 10.99
N ARG A 527 -6.32 13.54 11.58
CA ARG A 527 -5.57 14.73 11.98
C ARG A 527 -4.10 14.62 11.62
N GLN A 528 -3.48 15.75 11.28
CA GLN A 528 -2.05 15.83 10.97
C GLN A 528 -1.19 15.91 12.23
N GLN A 529 -1.69 16.54 13.30
CA GLN A 529 -0.92 16.63 14.53
C GLN A 529 -0.82 15.24 15.18
N TYR A 530 0.40 14.77 15.42
CA TYR A 530 0.65 13.47 16.03
C TYR A 530 1.84 13.49 16.99
N TYR A 531 2.00 12.41 17.73
CA TYR A 531 3.21 12.09 18.49
C TYR A 531 3.50 10.59 18.43
N ILE A 532 4.77 10.22 18.57
CA ILE A 532 5.21 8.83 18.50
C ILE A 532 5.48 8.27 19.90
N THR A 533 5.10 7.01 20.10
CA THR A 533 5.48 6.19 21.26
C THR A 533 5.72 4.75 20.81
N GLY A 534 6.31 3.91 21.66
CA GLY A 534 6.59 2.51 21.37
C GLY A 534 8.05 2.14 21.60
N TRP A 535 8.55 1.13 20.89
CA TRP A 535 9.82 0.50 21.22
C TRP A 535 10.68 0.19 19.99
N ASP A 536 11.95 0.58 20.04
CA ASP A 536 12.98 0.13 19.10
C ASP A 536 13.69 -1.08 19.69
N ASN A 537 13.30 -2.29 19.26
CA ASN A 537 13.91 -3.51 19.76
C ASN A 537 15.30 -3.79 19.17
N VAL A 538 15.67 -3.14 18.07
CA VAL A 538 17.01 -3.28 17.49
C VAL A 538 18.05 -2.66 18.43
N THR A 539 17.65 -1.59 19.11
CA THR A 539 18.57 -0.83 19.97
C THR A 539 18.21 -0.83 21.45
N GLY A 540 17.04 -1.35 21.81
CA GLY A 540 16.56 -1.42 23.20
C GLY A 540 16.21 -0.04 23.76
N ALA A 541 15.51 0.79 22.98
CA ALA A 541 15.21 2.18 23.34
C ALA A 541 13.75 2.57 23.05
N PRO A 542 13.12 3.45 23.85
CA PRO A 542 11.80 4.00 23.53
C PRO A 542 11.82 4.79 22.22
N LEU A 543 10.80 4.60 21.39
CA LEU A 543 10.52 5.47 20.25
C LEU A 543 9.83 6.74 20.71
N ALA A 544 10.13 7.86 20.05
CA ALA A 544 9.56 9.16 20.34
C ALA A 544 9.52 10.02 19.07
N SER A 545 8.79 11.12 19.14
CA SER A 545 8.92 12.20 18.16
C SER A 545 9.32 13.52 18.79
N LEU A 546 9.98 14.35 17.99
CA LEU A 546 10.35 15.72 18.34
C LEU A 546 10.11 16.63 17.15
N ALA A 547 9.15 17.55 17.26
CA ALA A 547 8.73 18.42 16.15
C ALA A 547 8.31 17.61 14.91
N GLY A 548 7.66 16.46 15.10
CA GLY A 548 7.25 15.55 14.03
C GLY A 548 8.38 14.66 13.48
N HIS A 549 9.61 14.78 13.97
CA HIS A 549 10.69 13.88 13.55
C HIS A 549 10.65 12.58 14.34
N LEU A 550 10.79 11.44 13.66
CA LEU A 550 10.95 10.14 14.29
C LEU A 550 12.34 10.01 14.93
N GLY A 551 12.40 9.52 16.16
CA GLY A 551 13.64 9.17 16.81
C GLY A 551 13.45 8.20 17.96
N ARG A 552 14.54 7.98 18.69
CA ARG A 552 14.59 7.12 19.87
C ARG A 552 15.28 7.83 21.02
N ILE A 553 15.01 7.41 22.25
CA ILE A 553 15.55 8.02 23.45
C ILE A 553 16.69 7.19 24.03
N GLU A 554 17.88 7.78 24.12
CA GLU A 554 19.05 7.17 24.73
C GLU A 554 19.69 8.11 25.74
N ASN A 555 19.79 7.69 27.01
CA ASN A 555 20.46 8.44 28.07
C ASN A 555 19.97 9.91 28.17
N GLY A 556 18.65 10.12 28.09
CA GLY A 556 18.02 11.45 28.09
C GLY A 556 18.20 12.28 26.80
N LYS A 557 18.73 11.68 25.72
CA LYS A 557 18.91 12.33 24.41
C LYS A 557 17.93 11.79 23.38
N PHE A 558 17.46 12.67 22.51
CA PHE A 558 16.76 12.29 21.28
C PHE A 558 17.77 11.98 20.18
N ILE A 559 17.77 10.74 19.71
CA ILE A 559 18.55 10.29 18.57
C ILE A 559 17.60 10.14 17.40
N GLU A 560 17.75 11.02 16.41
CA GLU A 560 16.92 11.00 15.21
C GLU A 560 17.13 9.71 14.39
N LEU A 561 16.03 9.18 13.85
CA LEU A 561 16.04 8.04 12.93
C LEU A 561 15.72 8.53 11.53
N MET A 562 16.57 8.18 10.58
CA MET A 562 16.45 8.58 9.17
C MET A 562 16.60 7.37 8.28
N THR A 563 16.15 7.50 7.04
CA THR A 563 16.43 6.53 5.99
C THR A 563 17.62 7.03 5.14
N ASP A 564 18.38 6.09 4.59
CA ASP A 564 19.40 6.37 3.58
C ASP A 564 18.85 6.13 2.16
N THR A 565 17.57 5.78 2.03
CA THR A 565 16.93 5.44 0.76
C THR A 565 16.29 6.66 0.11
N MET A 566 16.58 6.87 -1.17
CA MET A 566 15.82 7.79 -2.01
C MET A 566 14.53 7.11 -2.49
N TYR A 567 13.42 7.40 -1.82
CA TYR A 567 12.11 6.89 -2.18
C TYR A 567 11.49 7.68 -3.34
N TYR A 568 11.01 6.98 -4.38
CA TYR A 568 10.27 7.56 -5.50
C TYR A 568 9.56 6.47 -6.32
N ASN A 569 8.62 6.85 -7.17
CA ASN A 569 8.03 5.99 -8.20
C ASN A 569 8.34 6.53 -9.62
N PRO A 570 8.82 5.70 -10.56
CA PRO A 570 9.05 6.06 -11.96
C PRO A 570 7.86 6.76 -12.65
N SER A 571 6.62 6.38 -12.32
CA SER A 571 5.41 6.96 -12.92
C SER A 571 5.02 8.31 -12.31
N CYS A 572 5.56 8.63 -11.13
CA CYS A 572 5.30 9.87 -10.40
C CYS A 572 6.56 10.74 -10.27
N MET A 573 7.62 10.51 -11.06
CA MET A 573 8.88 11.24 -10.92
C MET A 573 8.72 12.77 -10.98
N LEU A 574 7.77 13.27 -11.76
CA LEU A 574 7.47 14.70 -11.84
C LEU A 574 7.06 15.30 -10.49
N TRP A 575 6.40 14.50 -9.63
CA TRP A 575 5.95 14.92 -8.32
C TRP A 575 6.83 14.38 -7.19
N ASP A 576 7.49 13.23 -7.34
CA ASP A 576 8.39 12.69 -6.32
C ASP A 576 9.73 13.42 -6.30
N MET A 577 10.25 13.77 -7.48
CA MET A 577 11.59 14.35 -7.67
C MET A 577 11.54 15.40 -8.80
N GLN A 578 10.66 16.39 -8.67
CA GLN A 578 10.45 17.46 -9.64
C GLN A 578 11.74 18.18 -10.04
N GLU A 579 12.61 18.46 -9.06
CA GLU A 579 13.90 19.12 -9.31
C GLU A 579 14.79 18.28 -10.25
N THR A 580 14.79 16.95 -10.09
CA THR A 580 15.53 16.04 -10.99
C THR A 580 15.07 16.17 -12.44
N LEU A 581 13.76 16.16 -12.65
CA LEU A 581 13.18 16.13 -13.98
C LEU A 581 13.28 17.50 -14.65
N LEU A 582 12.92 18.58 -13.93
CA LEU A 582 12.96 19.93 -14.49
C LEU A 582 14.40 20.41 -14.74
N SER A 583 15.36 20.09 -13.88
CA SER A 583 16.77 20.41 -14.15
C SER A 583 17.31 19.69 -15.39
N TYR A 584 16.85 18.47 -15.69
CA TYR A 584 17.20 17.77 -16.93
C TYR A 584 16.61 18.47 -18.15
N ALA A 585 15.32 18.84 -18.10
CA ALA A 585 14.67 19.60 -19.16
C ALA A 585 15.36 20.97 -19.39
N GLU A 586 15.71 21.69 -18.31
CA GLU A 586 16.42 22.97 -18.37
C GLU A 586 17.82 22.83 -18.99
N ALA A 587 18.58 21.82 -18.55
CA ALA A 587 19.91 21.56 -19.10
C ALA A 587 19.84 21.22 -20.59
N HIS A 588 18.83 20.45 -21.01
CA HIS A 588 18.60 20.13 -22.41
C HIS A 588 18.20 21.35 -23.24
N ASP A 589 17.25 22.15 -22.76
CA ASP A 589 16.82 23.40 -23.39
C ASP A 589 18.01 24.36 -23.55
N GLY A 590 18.88 24.44 -22.55
CA GLY A 590 20.10 25.25 -22.57
C GLY A 590 21.14 24.80 -23.62
N LEU A 591 21.26 23.49 -23.88
CA LEU A 591 22.22 22.95 -24.85
C LEU A 591 21.71 22.95 -26.30
N THR A 592 20.42 22.69 -26.48
CA THR A 592 19.84 22.41 -27.81
C THR A 592 18.93 23.52 -28.33
N GLY A 593 18.45 24.41 -27.44
CA GLY A 593 17.43 25.40 -27.76
C GLY A 593 16.02 24.81 -27.88
N SER A 594 15.77 23.62 -27.33
CA SER A 594 14.44 23.05 -27.17
C SER A 594 13.59 23.86 -26.17
N SER A 595 12.35 23.41 -25.94
CA SER A 595 11.40 24.04 -25.01
C SER A 595 10.69 23.02 -24.13
N ILE A 596 11.40 22.01 -23.66
CA ILE A 596 10.86 20.88 -22.89
C ILE A 596 10.30 21.37 -21.55
N VAL A 597 10.98 22.32 -20.89
CA VAL A 597 10.47 22.91 -19.64
C VAL A 597 9.10 23.55 -19.89
N LYS A 598 8.97 24.25 -21.02
CA LYS A 598 7.70 24.85 -21.43
C LYS A 598 6.62 23.79 -21.68
N GLU A 599 6.97 22.65 -22.30
CA GLU A 599 6.02 21.54 -22.51
C GLU A 599 5.51 20.97 -21.18
N PHE A 600 6.37 20.78 -20.18
CA PHE A 600 5.93 20.36 -18.84
C PHE A 600 5.03 21.40 -18.16
N MET A 601 5.42 22.67 -18.17
CA MET A 601 4.64 23.72 -17.52
C MET A 601 3.29 23.94 -18.20
N ASP A 602 3.24 24.00 -19.53
CA ASP A 602 1.99 24.11 -20.28
C ASP A 602 1.06 22.89 -20.04
N GLY A 603 1.63 21.71 -19.86
CA GLY A 603 0.89 20.46 -19.71
C GLY A 603 0.33 20.22 -18.31
N PHE A 604 1.05 20.63 -17.27
CA PHE A 604 0.75 20.28 -15.89
C PHE A 604 0.53 21.47 -14.94
N ASP A 605 1.29 22.56 -15.03
CA ASP A 605 1.21 23.71 -14.11
C ASP A 605 -0.09 24.52 -14.36
N GLU A 606 -1.20 24.03 -13.81
CA GLU A 606 -2.54 24.58 -14.05
C GLU A 606 -2.70 25.97 -13.44
N ASN A 607 -1.98 26.26 -12.35
CA ASN A 607 -2.11 27.49 -11.60
C ASN A 607 -1.06 28.57 -12.00
N GLY A 608 0.04 28.17 -12.63
CA GLY A 608 1.07 29.04 -13.18
C GLY A 608 2.06 29.59 -12.14
N ASP A 609 2.22 28.92 -11.00
CA ASP A 609 3.16 29.32 -9.94
C ASP A 609 4.56 28.70 -10.11
N GLY A 610 4.74 27.84 -11.12
CA GLY A 610 6.00 27.18 -11.42
C GLY A 610 6.29 25.94 -10.56
N VAL A 611 5.33 25.47 -9.75
CA VAL A 611 5.42 24.23 -8.98
C VAL A 611 4.27 23.31 -9.40
N ILE A 612 4.59 22.18 -10.01
CA ILE A 612 3.57 21.21 -10.43
C ILE A 612 3.16 20.35 -9.23
N ASP A 613 1.95 20.54 -8.71
CA ASP A 613 1.44 19.79 -7.55
C ASP A 613 0.81 18.43 -7.90
N TYR A 614 0.55 17.61 -6.88
CA TYR A 614 -0.03 16.26 -7.06
C TYR A 614 -1.48 16.27 -7.58
N ASP A 615 -2.18 17.40 -7.51
CA ASP A 615 -3.50 17.59 -8.09
C ASP A 615 -3.41 18.13 -9.54
N GLU A 616 -2.29 18.74 -9.90
CA GLU A 616 -1.88 19.19 -11.24
C GLU A 616 -1.37 18.04 -12.11
N THR A 617 -2.34 17.28 -12.60
CA THR A 617 -2.12 16.08 -13.42
C THR A 617 -2.40 16.33 -14.91
N GLY A 618 -2.70 17.58 -15.28
CA GLY A 618 -2.95 18.02 -16.64
C GLY A 618 -4.42 17.97 -17.05
N GLN A 619 -4.77 18.79 -18.04
CA GLN A 619 -6.16 19.09 -18.39
C GLN A 619 -6.74 18.14 -19.45
N LYS A 620 -6.10 17.00 -19.74
CA LYS A 620 -6.62 16.01 -20.70
C LYS A 620 -7.32 14.81 -20.05
N GLY A 621 -7.25 14.70 -18.72
CA GLY A 621 -7.88 13.62 -17.94
C GLY A 621 -7.44 12.22 -18.35
N PHE A 622 -6.14 12.07 -18.64
CA PHE A 622 -5.59 10.89 -19.30
C PHE A 622 -5.80 9.58 -18.54
N ASP A 623 -5.81 9.59 -17.20
CA ASP A 623 -5.98 8.36 -16.40
C ASP A 623 -7.28 7.64 -16.71
N THR A 624 -8.38 8.37 -16.90
CA THR A 624 -9.69 7.77 -17.23
C THR A 624 -9.57 6.85 -18.45
N HIS A 625 -8.86 7.33 -19.48
CA HIS A 625 -8.72 6.60 -20.74
C HIS A 625 -7.59 5.57 -20.70
N LEU A 626 -6.49 5.84 -20.00
CA LEU A 626 -5.44 4.85 -19.77
C LEU A 626 -5.99 3.64 -19.00
N PHE A 627 -6.82 3.85 -17.97
CA PHE A 627 -7.48 2.77 -17.25
C PHE A 627 -8.44 1.98 -18.13
N LEU A 628 -9.16 2.62 -19.04
CA LEU A 628 -9.98 1.91 -20.03
C LEU A 628 -9.12 1.01 -20.91
N ILE A 629 -8.06 1.56 -21.53
CA ILE A 629 -7.14 0.79 -22.38
C ILE A 629 -6.53 -0.40 -21.61
N MET A 630 -6.05 -0.17 -20.39
CA MET A 630 -5.46 -1.23 -19.55
C MET A 630 -6.50 -2.29 -19.16
N SER A 631 -7.72 -1.87 -18.84
CA SER A 631 -8.82 -2.77 -18.49
C SER A 631 -9.23 -3.66 -19.66
N ASP A 632 -9.37 -3.08 -20.86
CA ASP A 632 -9.70 -3.82 -22.08
C ASP A 632 -8.56 -4.76 -22.48
N ALA A 633 -7.31 -4.30 -22.34
CA ALA A 633 -6.15 -5.15 -22.58
C ALA A 633 -6.19 -6.40 -21.69
N LEU A 634 -6.46 -6.23 -20.39
CA LEU A 634 -6.58 -7.36 -19.46
C LEU A 634 -7.78 -8.26 -19.77
N ASP A 635 -8.91 -7.68 -20.18
CA ASP A 635 -10.08 -8.46 -20.62
C ASP A 635 -9.72 -9.33 -21.84
N ILE A 636 -9.13 -8.73 -22.88
CA ILE A 636 -8.64 -9.44 -24.07
C ILE A 636 -7.67 -10.57 -23.69
N GLN A 637 -6.75 -10.30 -22.76
CA GLN A 637 -5.79 -11.30 -22.28
C GLN A 637 -6.48 -12.56 -21.74
N VAL A 638 -7.61 -12.37 -21.07
CA VAL A 638 -8.34 -13.45 -20.42
C VAL A 638 -9.44 -14.02 -21.30
N THR A 639 -10.12 -13.25 -22.13
CA THR A 639 -11.33 -13.72 -22.83
C THR A 639 -11.06 -14.24 -24.24
N GLU A 640 -9.97 -13.81 -24.90
CA GLU A 640 -9.71 -14.13 -26.32
C GLU A 640 -8.64 -15.21 -26.57
N ASP A 641 -8.73 -15.83 -27.75
CA ASP A 641 -7.64 -16.63 -28.33
C ASP A 641 -6.41 -15.77 -28.61
N TYR A 642 -5.24 -16.28 -28.21
CA TYR A 642 -3.97 -15.53 -28.18
C TYR A 642 -4.04 -14.22 -27.37
N GLY A 643 -4.96 -14.17 -26.40
CA GLY A 643 -5.25 -12.98 -25.59
C GLY A 643 -4.00 -12.31 -25.05
N MET A 644 -3.06 -13.06 -24.45
CA MET A 644 -1.81 -12.51 -23.92
C MET A 644 -1.04 -11.63 -24.91
N LEU A 645 -0.90 -12.08 -26.16
CA LEU A 645 -0.19 -11.31 -27.19
C LEU A 645 -1.04 -10.13 -27.67
N LYS A 646 -2.34 -10.35 -27.89
CA LYS A 646 -3.27 -9.31 -28.38
C LYS A 646 -3.46 -8.17 -27.39
N GLY A 647 -3.69 -8.48 -26.11
CA GLY A 647 -3.91 -7.48 -25.08
C GLY A 647 -2.66 -6.63 -24.82
N ASN A 648 -1.47 -7.25 -24.78
CA ASN A 648 -0.20 -6.51 -24.67
C ASN A 648 0.01 -5.58 -25.87
N PHE A 649 -0.24 -6.06 -27.09
CA PHE A 649 -0.15 -5.24 -28.29
C PHE A 649 -1.19 -4.11 -28.28
N TYR A 650 -2.43 -4.39 -27.89
CA TYR A 650 -3.51 -3.42 -27.76
C TYR A 650 -3.13 -2.29 -26.80
N ASN A 651 -2.64 -2.63 -25.61
CA ASN A 651 -2.23 -1.64 -24.62
C ASN A 651 -1.14 -0.71 -25.18
N MET A 652 -0.04 -1.31 -25.67
CA MET A 652 1.12 -0.56 -26.13
C MET A 652 0.77 0.36 -27.32
N VAL A 653 0.08 -0.17 -28.34
CA VAL A 653 -0.28 0.63 -29.52
C VAL A 653 -1.26 1.75 -29.20
N ASN A 654 -2.23 1.53 -28.31
CA ASN A 654 -3.21 2.58 -27.97
C ASN A 654 -2.61 3.67 -27.08
N ILE A 655 -1.64 3.38 -26.24
CA ILE A 655 -0.92 4.44 -25.50
C ILE A 655 -0.03 5.22 -26.47
N SER A 656 0.80 4.53 -27.27
CA SER A 656 1.75 5.19 -28.16
C SER A 656 1.08 6.01 -29.26
N LYS A 657 0.07 5.48 -29.97
CA LYS A 657 -0.55 6.21 -31.08
C LYS A 657 -1.30 7.48 -30.66
N HIS A 658 -1.65 7.58 -29.38
CA HIS A 658 -2.40 8.70 -28.80
C HIS A 658 -1.51 9.63 -27.95
N SER A 659 -0.19 9.59 -28.13
CA SER A 659 0.73 10.59 -27.56
C SER A 659 1.02 11.76 -28.51
N ASP A 660 0.61 11.65 -29.79
CA ASP A 660 0.72 12.70 -30.81
C ASP A 660 -0.53 12.72 -31.70
N LYS A 661 -1.15 13.90 -31.87
CA LYS A 661 -2.34 14.13 -32.72
C LYS A 661 -2.12 13.70 -34.19
N LYS A 662 -0.87 13.61 -34.67
CA LYS A 662 -0.55 13.23 -36.05
C LYS A 662 -0.51 11.72 -36.27
N TRP A 663 -0.51 10.92 -35.22
CA TRP A 663 -0.31 9.46 -35.31
C TRP A 663 -1.62 8.67 -35.38
N ASN A 664 -2.77 9.35 -35.29
CA ASN A 664 -4.09 8.77 -35.44
C ASN A 664 -5.01 9.71 -36.25
N PRO A 665 -5.96 9.17 -37.04
CA PRO A 665 -6.80 9.96 -37.92
C PRO A 665 -7.79 10.88 -37.19
N GLU A 666 -8.13 10.57 -35.94
CA GLU A 666 -9.07 11.33 -35.10
C GLU A 666 -8.39 12.51 -34.35
N GLY A 667 -7.06 12.64 -34.44
CA GLY A 667 -6.31 13.73 -33.83
C GLY A 667 -6.28 13.72 -32.30
N HIS A 668 -6.35 12.55 -31.67
CA HIS A 668 -6.24 12.36 -30.22
C HIS A 668 -4.78 12.38 -29.75
N ASP A 669 -4.53 13.03 -28.62
CA ASP A 669 -3.22 13.12 -27.95
C ASP A 669 -3.33 13.09 -26.41
N PHE A 670 -4.35 12.39 -25.87
CA PHE A 670 -4.57 12.36 -24.42
C PHE A 670 -3.38 11.73 -23.66
N ALA A 671 -2.55 10.89 -24.29
CA ALA A 671 -1.40 10.26 -23.64
C ALA A 671 -0.10 11.09 -23.77
N HIS A 672 -0.18 12.33 -24.26
CA HIS A 672 1.00 13.17 -24.48
C HIS A 672 1.76 13.47 -23.18
N GLU A 673 1.06 13.96 -22.16
CA GLU A 673 1.61 14.33 -20.85
C GLU A 673 2.18 13.09 -20.13
N PHE A 674 1.49 11.95 -20.21
CA PHE A 674 2.01 10.66 -19.74
C PHE A 674 3.31 10.27 -20.46
N SER A 675 3.41 10.53 -21.76
CA SER A 675 4.63 10.29 -22.52
C SER A 675 5.78 11.20 -22.09
N LEU A 676 5.54 12.45 -21.71
CA LEU A 676 6.60 13.35 -21.23
C LEU A 676 7.29 12.77 -19.98
N MET A 677 6.48 12.33 -19.00
CA MET A 677 7.00 11.69 -17.79
C MET A 677 7.76 10.39 -18.12
N SER A 678 7.21 9.58 -19.02
CA SER A 678 7.84 8.32 -19.46
C SER A 678 9.21 8.54 -20.09
N VAL A 679 9.37 9.59 -20.91
CA VAL A 679 10.65 9.94 -21.54
C VAL A 679 11.67 10.39 -20.49
N ALA A 680 11.28 11.26 -19.56
CA ALA A 680 12.16 11.71 -18.49
C ALA A 680 12.64 10.56 -17.59
N ASN A 681 11.75 9.63 -17.23
CA ASN A 681 12.12 8.43 -16.49
C ASN A 681 13.11 7.56 -17.27
N HIS A 682 12.88 7.33 -18.56
CA HIS A 682 13.84 6.59 -19.40
C HIS A 682 15.20 7.30 -19.49
N ALA A 683 15.23 8.63 -19.61
CA ALA A 683 16.47 9.38 -19.59
C ALA A 683 17.25 9.17 -18.29
N TYR A 684 16.55 9.15 -17.15
CA TYR A 684 17.15 8.86 -15.85
C TYR A 684 17.72 7.44 -15.78
N GLU A 685 16.96 6.43 -16.21
CA GLU A 685 17.45 5.05 -16.27
C GLU A 685 18.67 4.91 -17.19
N MET A 686 18.66 5.56 -18.35
CA MET A 686 19.79 5.60 -19.28
C MET A 686 21.02 6.25 -18.65
N SER A 687 20.85 7.31 -17.84
CA SER A 687 21.97 7.97 -17.16
C SER A 687 22.72 7.02 -16.22
N LYS A 688 22.04 6.01 -15.66
CA LYS A 688 22.61 5.01 -14.74
C LYS A 688 23.36 3.88 -15.45
N ASN A 689 23.44 3.87 -16.79
CA ASN A 689 24.15 2.84 -17.52
C ASN A 689 25.65 2.80 -17.15
N ASP A 690 26.21 1.62 -16.91
CA ASP A 690 27.62 1.44 -16.55
C ASP A 690 28.61 1.80 -17.67
N THR A 691 28.13 1.97 -18.90
CA THR A 691 28.92 2.30 -20.07
C THR A 691 28.61 3.70 -20.57
N VAL A 692 29.66 4.40 -21.00
CA VAL A 692 29.50 5.70 -21.65
C VAL A 692 29.28 5.47 -23.14
N ASN A 693 28.19 5.98 -23.66
CA ASN A 693 27.76 5.81 -25.05
C ASN A 693 27.62 7.18 -25.71
N PRO A 694 27.94 7.31 -27.01
CA PRO A 694 27.66 8.54 -27.74
C PRO A 694 26.15 8.74 -27.93
N ASP A 695 25.70 9.98 -27.86
CA ASP A 695 24.35 10.35 -28.28
C ASP A 695 24.30 10.51 -29.82
N PRO A 696 23.38 9.83 -30.53
CA PRO A 696 23.31 9.88 -31.99
C PRO A 696 22.53 11.10 -32.52
N PHE A 697 21.80 11.83 -31.68
CA PHE A 697 20.96 12.98 -32.05
C PHE A 697 21.65 14.32 -31.76
N VAL A 698 22.46 14.40 -30.69
CA VAL A 698 23.21 15.61 -30.32
C VAL A 698 24.72 15.39 -30.48
N PRO A 699 25.36 15.97 -31.53
CA PRO A 699 26.77 15.74 -31.81
C PRO A 699 27.70 16.13 -30.66
N GLY A 700 28.51 15.16 -30.21
CA GLY A 700 29.51 15.38 -29.15
C GLY A 700 28.97 15.25 -27.73
N MET A 701 27.67 14.99 -27.56
CA MET A 701 27.08 14.59 -26.29
C MET A 701 27.27 13.08 -26.07
N THR A 702 27.36 12.69 -24.82
CA THR A 702 27.46 11.32 -24.34
C THR A 702 26.50 11.06 -23.19
N TRP A 703 26.21 9.79 -22.92
CA TRP A 703 25.30 9.36 -21.84
C TRP A 703 25.80 8.08 -21.16
N GLY A 704 25.30 7.84 -19.95
CA GLY A 704 25.75 6.78 -19.03
C GLY A 704 26.74 7.27 -17.98
N LYS A 705 26.96 6.50 -16.91
CA LYS A 705 27.78 6.86 -15.73
C LYS A 705 27.42 8.22 -15.11
N GLY A 706 26.13 8.52 -15.05
CA GLY A 706 25.61 9.80 -14.55
C GLY A 706 25.53 10.90 -15.61
N MET A 707 25.85 10.64 -16.87
CA MET A 707 25.56 11.55 -17.98
C MET A 707 24.20 11.22 -18.60
N TRP A 708 23.35 12.21 -18.77
CA TRP A 708 22.00 12.06 -19.30
C TRP A 708 22.00 12.13 -20.82
N PRO A 709 21.14 11.34 -21.50
CA PRO A 709 21.00 11.41 -22.96
C PRO A 709 20.28 12.70 -23.39
N SER A 710 20.33 13.01 -24.70
CA SER A 710 19.40 13.96 -25.30
C SER A 710 17.95 13.50 -25.14
N TRP A 711 17.02 14.45 -25.17
CA TRP A 711 15.59 14.15 -25.10
C TRP A 711 15.13 13.30 -26.29
N GLU A 712 15.68 13.56 -27.48
CA GLU A 712 15.40 12.78 -28.68
C GLU A 712 15.80 11.32 -28.54
N LEU A 713 16.98 11.06 -27.97
CA LEU A 713 17.44 9.69 -27.71
C LEU A 713 16.55 9.00 -26.68
N ALA A 714 16.25 9.68 -25.56
CA ALA A 714 15.38 9.14 -24.52
C ALA A 714 13.98 8.83 -25.08
N ARG A 715 13.41 9.72 -25.89
CA ARG A 715 12.11 9.54 -26.55
C ARG A 715 12.11 8.36 -27.52
N TRP A 716 13.16 8.23 -28.32
CA TRP A 716 13.32 7.10 -29.22
C TRP A 716 13.42 5.78 -28.44
N ALA A 717 14.22 5.74 -27.37
CA ALA A 717 14.40 4.56 -26.54
C ALA A 717 13.12 4.16 -25.77
N ALA A 718 12.33 5.12 -25.30
CA ALA A 718 11.05 4.86 -24.64
C ALA A 718 9.96 4.33 -25.59
N SER A 719 10.14 4.51 -26.90
CA SER A 719 9.18 4.09 -27.94
C SER A 719 9.60 2.81 -28.68
N ALA A 720 10.80 2.29 -28.41
CA ALA A 720 11.40 1.12 -29.04
C ALA A 720 11.22 -0.12 -28.17
#